data_AF-A0A3P6T9Z8-F1
#
_entry.id   AF-A0A3P6T9Z8-F1
#
_cell.length_a   1.000
_cell.length_b   1.000
_cell.length_c   1.000
_cell.angle_alpha   90.00
_cell.angle_beta   90.00
_cell.angle_gamma   90.00
#
_symmetry.space_group_name_H-M   'P 1'
#
loop_
_entity.id
_entity.type
_entity.pdbx_description
1 polymer ?
#
loop_
_entity_poly.entity_id
_entity_poly.type
_entity_poly.pdbx_seq_one_letter_code
_entity_poly.pdbx_strand_id
1 'polypeptide(L)'
;MFAEKFKSRGLNPGVICPISGSSETLTLSLRRPIQSVVSSTSIYGVIRVDTEDSFTSLTLQDCGQVLPGATMVVVSLGPKPFICRTDEVGELCIAADYTGAGYWGLRGQTGTHFHVQPIHADGRPVGPPNAQFVRSGLIGFPGPASSGGLIFICGSIEGLLTVANRRHNANDIIATVIAVQPTKIVYRGRIAVFSIEMLKDERIVVVAELRNGFPEETAFSWMSQVLQAVDSIHQVSLYALALVPQNSLSRTPFGGINIHEVRRLFSEGYLNPLMLLLCPHSAIQNLPQPRSLPPTNLVGPSAIMVGQVVQGARLAEAHGRSIAANTSGSMTALGPGAPDLTLQTVTDVLLWRAAHTPDDRLFSVYNAKGVVVSSLTCVQLHRRAERLGSLLLEKGNVTPGSVVALIYPPGIEMVCAFYACLYISAVPVLVRPPQPGSSSAAPPPTPTNLLSSNFFGGSNTELSASSSSLVPPPLPAQIGLENSLKAAWHVVSSAGAVVCVTQASVIKVIRSKEATNYISFSKWPPLLDTEENWRKKLVTIHQPTSPETEVAYLDFIASTTGTLTGVEITHAAASALCRAQKMQCEFYPARELVLSLEPYSGLAASLWLLTSIFCGHHSILVPPQVTEVAPDLWLNTKEVTLDSLRSLVIVAEERPRVSLTSLFTKFFAGLNLSPRAVSTSFGCRANLAMCLQGASSPDITTVYVDRVSLRNDRVNLLEKGSPNSLCLMESGKTFGQCADSHLGEIWVSSPHNSTRLLGPFNVSSSGDSLDRPTDPVLAVNENAPNDPLRARFVTGDTDRVYARTSFLGFVRRTALTQSDGGIAYH
;
A
#
# COMPACT_ATOMS: atom_id res chain seq x y z
N MET A 1 -3.12 -4.65 -29.24
CA MET A 1 -2.58 -5.85 -28.56
C MET A 1 -3.42 -6.32 -27.36
N PHE A 2 -3.53 -5.56 -26.24
CA PHE A 2 -4.27 -6.01 -25.05
C PHE A 2 -5.76 -6.27 -25.34
N ALA A 3 -6.44 -5.32 -25.99
CA ALA A 3 -7.84 -5.44 -26.36
C ALA A 3 -8.13 -6.72 -27.17
N GLU A 4 -7.32 -7.00 -28.19
CA GLU A 4 -7.44 -8.19 -29.05
C GLU A 4 -7.22 -9.50 -28.27
N LYS A 5 -6.20 -9.55 -27.40
CA LYS A 5 -5.89 -10.78 -26.64
C LYS A 5 -6.99 -11.19 -25.66
N PHE A 6 -7.87 -10.27 -25.30
CA PHE A 6 -9.09 -10.53 -24.52
C PHE A 6 -10.40 -10.30 -25.31
N LYS A 7 -10.35 -10.04 -26.62
CA LYS A 7 -11.53 -9.90 -27.50
C LYS A 7 -12.33 -11.21 -27.56
N SER A 8 -11.64 -12.35 -27.61
CA SER A 8 -12.23 -13.69 -27.48
C SER A 8 -12.78 -14.00 -26.08
N ARG A 9 -12.54 -13.12 -25.09
CA ARG A 9 -13.15 -13.15 -23.75
C ARG A 9 -14.20 -12.04 -23.57
N GLY A 10 -14.65 -11.41 -24.65
CA GLY A 10 -15.71 -10.39 -24.65
C GLY A 10 -15.24 -8.96 -24.33
N LEU A 11 -13.93 -8.68 -24.28
CA LEU A 11 -13.44 -7.33 -24.02
C LEU A 11 -13.74 -6.39 -25.22
N ASN A 12 -14.70 -5.48 -25.04
CA ASN A 12 -14.98 -4.39 -25.98
C ASN A 12 -13.86 -3.33 -25.91
N PRO A 13 -13.15 -3.00 -26.99
CA PRO A 13 -12.10 -1.97 -26.98
C PRO A 13 -12.55 -0.59 -26.48
N GLY A 14 -13.84 -0.24 -26.64
CA GLY A 14 -14.39 1.06 -26.25
C GLY A 14 -14.42 1.33 -24.74
N VAL A 15 -14.12 0.35 -23.88
CA VAL A 15 -14.01 0.56 -22.42
C VAL A 15 -12.62 1.01 -21.97
N ILE A 16 -11.63 1.04 -22.88
CA ILE A 16 -10.26 1.44 -22.57
C ILE A 16 -10.20 2.97 -22.48
N CYS A 17 -10.18 3.48 -21.25
CA CYS A 17 -10.11 4.92 -20.93
C CYS A 17 -8.66 5.30 -20.56
N PRO A 18 -7.81 5.73 -21.51
CA PRO A 18 -6.52 6.34 -21.22
C PRO A 18 -6.68 7.66 -20.44
N ILE A 19 -5.64 7.99 -19.68
CA ILE A 19 -5.55 9.11 -18.74
C ILE A 19 -4.12 9.65 -18.77
N SER A 20 -3.93 10.96 -18.60
CA SER A 20 -2.61 11.59 -18.48
C SER A 20 -2.48 12.41 -17.20
N GLY A 21 -1.24 12.64 -16.75
CA GLY A 21 -0.93 13.38 -15.53
C GLY A 21 0.52 13.17 -15.09
N SER A 22 1.02 14.09 -14.26
CA SER A 22 2.40 14.09 -13.74
C SER A 22 2.41 14.32 -12.23
N SER A 23 3.58 14.34 -11.60
CA SER A 23 3.73 14.72 -10.18
C SER A 23 3.34 16.17 -9.90
N GLU A 24 3.47 17.04 -10.89
CA GLU A 24 3.29 18.49 -10.80
C GLU A 24 1.83 18.88 -11.07
N THR A 25 1.21 18.29 -12.09
CA THR A 25 -0.17 18.62 -12.49
C THR A 25 -1.20 17.55 -12.14
N LEU A 26 -0.79 16.47 -11.47
CA LEU A 26 -1.60 15.36 -10.93
C LEU A 26 -2.50 14.60 -11.92
N THR A 27 -3.55 15.21 -12.46
CA THR A 27 -4.25 14.70 -13.64
C THR A 27 -4.46 15.80 -14.67
N LEU A 28 -3.99 15.54 -15.88
CA LEU A 28 -3.99 16.50 -16.97
C LEU A 28 -5.18 16.28 -17.91
N SER A 29 -5.46 15.01 -18.28
CA SER A 29 -6.62 14.69 -19.11
C SER A 29 -7.20 13.28 -18.92
N LEU A 30 -8.46 13.09 -19.33
CA LEU A 30 -9.20 11.81 -19.31
C LEU A 30 -10.02 11.55 -20.60
N ARG A 31 -9.86 10.37 -21.23
CA ARG A 31 -10.78 9.87 -22.27
C ARG A 31 -12.03 9.24 -21.66
N ARG A 32 -13.20 9.70 -22.10
CA ARG A 32 -14.52 9.13 -21.77
C ARG A 32 -14.97 8.16 -22.87
N PRO A 33 -15.76 7.12 -22.57
CA PRO A 33 -16.04 6.04 -23.52
C PRO A 33 -17.18 6.36 -24.50
N ILE A 34 -16.85 6.96 -25.66
CA ILE A 34 -17.72 7.09 -26.84
C ILE A 34 -16.90 6.77 -28.12
N GLN A 35 -17.56 6.29 -29.17
CA GLN A 35 -16.96 5.95 -30.46
C GLN A 35 -16.51 7.20 -31.25
N SER A 36 -15.20 7.33 -31.45
CA SER A 36 -14.61 8.04 -32.60
C SER A 36 -13.15 7.64 -32.80
N VAL A 37 -12.71 7.70 -34.06
CA VAL A 37 -11.32 7.54 -34.51
C VAL A 37 -10.93 8.83 -35.23
N VAL A 38 -9.70 9.30 -35.05
CA VAL A 38 -9.12 10.47 -35.73
C VAL A 38 -7.67 10.11 -36.07
N SER A 39 -7.25 10.30 -37.32
CA SER A 39 -5.89 10.02 -37.79
C SER A 39 -4.96 11.23 -37.67
N SER A 40 -3.65 11.05 -37.91
CA SER A 40 -2.62 11.94 -37.35
C SER A 40 -1.29 11.97 -38.14
N THR A 41 -0.93 13.16 -38.64
CA THR A 41 0.39 13.50 -39.26
C THR A 41 0.58 15.03 -39.21
N SER A 42 1.56 15.66 -38.55
CA SER A 42 2.86 15.20 -38.08
C SER A 42 3.48 16.23 -37.11
N ILE A 43 4.66 15.91 -36.58
CA ILE A 43 5.47 16.83 -35.78
C ILE A 43 6.18 17.84 -36.71
N TYR A 44 5.66 19.06 -36.84
CA TYR A 44 6.42 20.19 -37.42
C TYR A 44 6.03 21.59 -36.92
N GLY A 45 5.35 21.67 -35.77
CA GLY A 45 4.65 22.89 -35.38
C GLY A 45 3.35 23.12 -36.16
N VAL A 46 2.97 22.17 -37.03
CA VAL A 46 1.71 22.18 -37.81
C VAL A 46 1.15 20.76 -37.90
N ILE A 47 -0.06 20.52 -37.41
CA ILE A 47 -0.79 19.24 -37.50
C ILE A 47 -1.63 19.19 -38.79
N ARG A 48 -1.67 18.00 -39.42
CA ARG A 48 -2.54 17.60 -40.54
C ARG A 48 -3.08 16.17 -40.28
N VAL A 49 -3.82 15.62 -41.24
CA VAL A 49 -4.61 14.38 -41.09
C VAL A 49 -4.58 13.59 -42.41
N ASP A 50 -3.81 12.51 -42.48
CA ASP A 50 -3.71 11.60 -43.64
C ASP A 50 -4.45 10.26 -43.40
N THR A 51 -4.54 9.43 -44.45
CA THR A 51 -5.24 8.12 -44.46
C THR A 51 -4.36 6.94 -43.99
N GLU A 52 -4.99 5.80 -43.71
CA GLU A 52 -4.46 4.74 -42.83
C GLU A 52 -3.25 3.94 -43.36
N ASP A 53 -2.98 3.93 -44.68
CA ASP A 53 -1.98 3.06 -45.31
C ASP A 53 -0.53 3.62 -45.34
N SER A 54 -0.24 4.73 -44.65
CA SER A 54 1.09 5.35 -44.70
C SER A 54 2.08 4.78 -43.67
N PHE A 55 3.19 4.20 -44.15
CA PHE A 55 4.26 3.62 -43.33
C PHE A 55 5.00 4.60 -42.40
N THR A 56 4.79 5.92 -42.54
CA THR A 56 5.40 6.95 -41.68
C THR A 56 4.48 7.46 -40.57
N SER A 57 3.27 6.90 -40.43
CA SER A 57 2.26 7.38 -39.47
C SER A 57 2.38 6.72 -38.10
N LEU A 58 2.47 7.54 -37.03
CA LEU A 58 2.46 7.09 -35.64
C LEU A 58 1.04 7.17 -35.05
N THR A 59 0.45 6.03 -34.70
CA THR A 59 -0.90 5.98 -34.10
C THR A 59 -0.89 6.42 -32.63
N LEU A 60 -1.19 7.69 -32.36
CA LEU A 60 -1.35 8.22 -31.00
C LEU A 60 -2.79 8.04 -30.51
N GLN A 61 -2.95 7.35 -29.38
CA GLN A 61 -4.20 7.28 -28.63
C GLN A 61 -4.35 8.57 -27.81
N ASP A 62 -5.46 9.30 -27.95
CA ASP A 62 -5.72 10.46 -27.09
C ASP A 62 -5.91 10.03 -25.63
N CYS A 63 -5.47 10.89 -24.72
CA CYS A 63 -5.79 10.80 -23.29
C CYS A 63 -7.05 11.60 -22.94
N GLY A 64 -7.85 12.01 -23.93
CA GLY A 64 -9.11 12.72 -23.78
C GLY A 64 -9.04 14.13 -23.21
N GLN A 65 -10.14 14.61 -22.66
CA GLN A 65 -10.34 16.04 -22.39
C GLN A 65 -9.58 16.51 -21.15
N VAL A 66 -9.16 17.78 -21.17
CA VAL A 66 -8.76 18.55 -19.98
C VAL A 66 -9.87 18.50 -18.93
N LEU A 67 -9.50 18.45 -17.66
CA LEU A 67 -10.45 18.21 -16.59
C LEU A 67 -11.17 19.49 -16.14
N PRO A 68 -12.46 19.41 -15.76
CA PRO A 68 -13.22 20.58 -15.30
C PRO A 68 -12.54 21.29 -14.13
N GLY A 69 -12.50 22.62 -14.18
CA GLY A 69 -11.80 23.45 -13.19
C GLY A 69 -10.32 23.71 -13.53
N ALA A 70 -9.75 23.02 -14.53
CA ALA A 70 -8.43 23.36 -15.07
C ALA A 70 -8.53 24.22 -16.33
N THR A 71 -7.66 25.23 -16.41
CA THR A 71 -7.29 25.87 -17.68
C THR A 71 -5.97 25.29 -18.14
N MET A 72 -5.98 24.50 -19.22
CA MET A 72 -4.75 24.01 -19.86
C MET A 72 -4.35 24.92 -21.01
N VAL A 73 -3.06 25.20 -21.14
CA VAL A 73 -2.44 25.77 -22.34
C VAL A 73 -1.23 24.93 -22.73
N VAL A 74 -0.91 24.89 -24.02
CA VAL A 74 0.37 24.34 -24.49
C VAL A 74 1.37 25.49 -24.57
N VAL A 75 2.56 25.33 -24.02
CA VAL A 75 3.66 26.32 -24.14
C VAL A 75 4.84 25.73 -24.91
N SER A 76 5.55 26.59 -25.62
CA SER A 76 6.77 26.19 -26.32
C SER A 76 7.82 25.64 -25.34
N LEU A 77 8.57 24.61 -25.78
CA LEU A 77 9.67 23.99 -25.03
C LEU A 77 10.94 24.88 -24.97
N GLY A 78 10.75 26.21 -24.95
CA GLY A 78 11.81 27.20 -24.87
C GLY A 78 11.93 27.82 -23.47
N PRO A 79 12.95 28.66 -23.23
CA PRO A 79 13.18 29.31 -21.95
C PRO A 79 12.11 30.36 -21.57
N LYS A 80 11.19 30.70 -22.47
CA LYS A 80 10.04 31.59 -22.23
C LYS A 80 8.74 30.82 -22.51
N PRO A 81 7.73 30.87 -21.63
CA PRO A 81 6.47 30.12 -21.77
C PRO A 81 5.50 30.81 -22.75
N PHE A 82 5.94 31.04 -23.99
CA PHE A 82 5.04 31.45 -25.06
C PHE A 82 4.02 30.35 -25.34
N ILE A 83 2.74 30.71 -25.46
CA ILE A 83 1.70 29.77 -25.86
C ILE A 83 1.92 29.31 -27.30
N CYS A 84 1.84 28.00 -27.48
CA CYS A 84 1.85 27.34 -28.76
C CYS A 84 0.53 27.55 -29.51
N ARG A 85 0.61 27.57 -30.84
CA ARG A 85 -0.57 27.56 -31.71
C ARG A 85 -1.27 26.20 -31.61
N THR A 86 -2.53 26.13 -32.05
CA THR A 86 -3.36 24.90 -32.01
C THR A 86 -2.78 23.72 -32.79
N ASP A 87 -1.83 23.99 -33.67
CA ASP A 87 -1.16 23.08 -34.56
C ASP A 87 0.30 22.76 -34.12
N GLU A 88 0.78 23.36 -33.01
CA GLU A 88 2.12 23.15 -32.45
C GLU A 88 2.13 22.16 -31.27
N VAL A 89 3.19 21.34 -31.19
CA VAL A 89 3.43 20.42 -30.05
C VAL A 89 4.38 21.07 -29.04
N GLY A 90 3.96 21.14 -27.79
CA GLY A 90 4.72 21.78 -26.70
C GLY A 90 4.48 21.12 -25.35
N GLU A 91 4.91 21.77 -24.27
CA GLU A 91 4.66 21.31 -22.91
C GLU A 91 3.25 21.72 -22.48
N LEU A 92 2.54 20.79 -21.86
CA LEU A 92 1.19 21.01 -21.37
C LEU A 92 1.28 21.67 -19.98
N CYS A 93 0.79 22.90 -19.86
CA CYS A 93 0.73 23.64 -18.60
C CYS A 93 -0.73 23.75 -18.13
N ILE A 94 -0.99 23.51 -16.85
CA ILE A 94 -2.32 23.68 -16.25
C ILE A 94 -2.30 24.74 -15.14
N ALA A 95 -3.23 25.69 -15.19
CA ALA A 95 -3.67 26.43 -14.01
C ALA A 95 -4.94 25.76 -13.46
N ALA A 96 -4.87 25.25 -12.24
CA ALA A 96 -6.01 24.69 -11.51
C ALA A 96 -5.73 24.66 -10.01
N ASP A 97 -6.77 24.72 -9.18
CA ASP A 97 -6.70 24.59 -7.70
C ASP A 97 -6.06 23.27 -7.20
N TYR A 98 -5.71 22.36 -8.11
CA TYR A 98 -5.29 20.99 -7.83
C TYR A 98 -3.88 20.64 -8.31
N THR A 99 -3.19 21.53 -9.00
CA THR A 99 -1.77 21.32 -9.29
C THR A 99 -0.97 21.39 -7.99
N GLY A 100 0.17 20.70 -7.91
CA GLY A 100 1.03 20.75 -6.73
C GLY A 100 1.50 22.18 -6.42
N ALA A 101 1.96 22.41 -5.19
CA ALA A 101 2.44 23.72 -4.74
C ALA A 101 3.95 23.93 -4.90
N GLY A 102 4.71 22.88 -5.21
CA GLY A 102 6.18 22.94 -5.33
C GLY A 102 6.91 21.64 -4.98
N TYR A 103 8.21 21.61 -5.28
CA TYR A 103 9.11 20.55 -4.84
C TYR A 103 9.64 20.84 -3.43
N TRP A 104 9.59 19.84 -2.55
CA TRP A 104 10.05 19.97 -1.16
C TRP A 104 11.54 20.30 -1.09
N GLY A 105 11.90 21.33 -0.31
CA GLY A 105 13.28 21.85 -0.19
C GLY A 105 13.83 22.60 -1.42
N LEU A 106 13.30 22.37 -2.62
CA LEU A 106 13.89 22.82 -3.90
C LEU A 106 13.23 24.09 -4.46
N ARG A 107 13.23 25.18 -3.66
CA ARG A 107 12.58 26.47 -4.00
C ARG A 107 12.87 27.00 -5.41
N GLY A 108 14.10 26.81 -5.92
CA GLY A 108 14.49 27.25 -7.26
C GLY A 108 13.74 26.53 -8.39
N GLN A 109 13.57 25.21 -8.30
CA GLN A 109 12.78 24.46 -9.29
C GLN A 109 11.28 24.67 -9.10
N THR A 110 10.82 24.87 -7.85
CA THR A 110 9.43 25.24 -7.55
C THR A 110 8.98 26.46 -8.35
N GLY A 111 9.77 27.55 -8.37
CA GLY A 111 9.44 28.74 -9.16
C GLY A 111 9.31 28.48 -10.67
N THR A 112 10.23 27.70 -11.24
CA THR A 112 10.28 27.40 -12.68
C THR A 112 9.15 26.47 -13.16
N HIS A 113 8.69 25.56 -12.30
CA HIS A 113 7.67 24.57 -12.65
C HIS A 113 6.25 24.94 -12.20
N PHE A 114 6.08 25.56 -11.02
CA PHE A 114 4.77 25.70 -10.37
C PHE A 114 4.21 27.14 -10.33
N HIS A 115 5.01 28.15 -10.70
CA HIS A 115 4.60 29.55 -10.68
C HIS A 115 4.77 30.21 -12.06
N VAL A 116 4.39 29.49 -13.12
CA VAL A 116 4.59 29.93 -14.51
C VAL A 116 3.44 30.84 -14.95
N GLN A 117 3.77 31.97 -15.57
CA GLN A 117 2.80 32.80 -16.30
C GLN A 117 3.00 32.58 -17.82
N PRO A 118 2.10 31.86 -18.51
CA PRO A 118 2.13 31.76 -19.97
C PRO A 118 1.87 33.13 -20.60
N ILE A 119 2.48 33.37 -21.76
CA ILE A 119 2.38 34.64 -22.49
C ILE A 119 1.94 34.43 -23.95
N HIS A 120 1.11 35.34 -24.43
CA HIS A 120 0.77 35.48 -25.84
C HIS A 120 1.96 36.02 -26.65
N ALA A 121 1.91 35.90 -27.98
CA ALA A 121 2.97 36.35 -28.88
C ALA A 121 3.17 37.89 -28.89
N ASP A 122 2.18 38.66 -28.41
CA ASP A 122 2.28 40.11 -28.19
C ASP A 122 2.85 40.49 -26.80
N GLY A 123 3.26 39.49 -26.01
CA GLY A 123 3.84 39.65 -24.69
C GLY A 123 2.85 39.75 -23.53
N ARG A 124 1.53 39.66 -23.78
CA ARG A 124 0.52 39.74 -22.71
C ARG A 124 0.41 38.43 -21.92
N PRO A 125 0.23 38.47 -20.58
CA PRO A 125 0.01 37.28 -19.77
C PRO A 125 -1.35 36.64 -20.09
N VAL A 126 -1.42 35.32 -19.94
CA VAL A 126 -2.61 34.52 -20.27
C VAL A 126 -3.32 34.10 -18.98
N GLY A 127 -4.67 34.17 -19.00
CA GLY A 127 -5.53 33.84 -17.85
C GLY A 127 -5.91 35.07 -17.02
N PRO A 128 -6.72 34.91 -15.96
CA PRO A 128 -7.04 36.00 -15.05
C PRO A 128 -5.79 36.45 -14.27
N PRO A 129 -5.74 37.70 -13.76
CA PRO A 129 -4.50 38.40 -13.40
C PRO A 129 -3.70 37.86 -12.17
N ASN A 130 -4.08 36.71 -11.61
CA ASN A 130 -3.32 35.99 -10.58
C ASN A 130 -3.21 34.46 -10.88
N ALA A 131 -3.60 34.00 -12.08
CA ALA A 131 -3.57 32.58 -12.42
C ALA A 131 -2.15 32.09 -12.71
N GLN A 132 -1.60 31.34 -11.75
CA GLN A 132 -0.35 30.60 -11.93
C GLN A 132 -0.61 29.27 -12.63
N PHE A 133 0.20 28.96 -13.64
CA PHE A 133 0.20 27.69 -14.34
C PHE A 133 1.37 26.83 -13.87
N VAL A 134 1.15 25.52 -13.91
CA VAL A 134 2.12 24.49 -13.55
C VAL A 134 2.50 23.69 -14.80
N ARG A 135 3.80 23.59 -15.06
CA ARG A 135 4.42 22.73 -16.09
C ARG A 135 4.28 21.27 -15.69
N SER A 136 3.72 20.44 -16.57
CA SER A 136 3.51 19.01 -16.30
C SER A 136 4.71 18.11 -16.61
N GLY A 137 5.75 18.61 -17.28
CA GLY A 137 6.76 17.75 -17.88
C GLY A 137 6.22 16.81 -18.98
N LEU A 138 4.94 16.89 -19.34
CA LEU A 138 4.33 16.14 -20.44
C LEU A 138 4.27 17.00 -21.71
N ILE A 139 4.57 16.36 -22.83
CA ILE A 139 4.61 16.98 -24.16
C ILE A 139 3.42 16.46 -24.96
N GLY A 140 2.70 17.37 -25.62
CA GLY A 140 1.50 17.02 -26.36
C GLY A 140 0.80 18.21 -27.00
N PHE A 141 -0.44 17.99 -27.42
CA PHE A 141 -1.29 18.98 -28.10
C PHE A 141 -2.78 18.70 -27.86
N PRO A 142 -3.65 19.72 -27.87
CA PRO A 142 -5.09 19.54 -28.00
C PRO A 142 -5.45 19.20 -29.45
N GLY A 143 -6.25 18.16 -29.65
CA GLY A 143 -6.87 17.86 -30.93
C GLY A 143 -7.96 18.88 -31.31
N PRO A 144 -8.52 18.76 -32.53
CA PRO A 144 -9.50 19.72 -33.06
C PRO A 144 -10.68 19.98 -32.11
N ALA A 145 -11.15 21.23 -32.05
CA ALA A 145 -12.32 21.58 -31.24
C ALA A 145 -13.57 20.76 -31.61
N SER A 146 -13.69 20.32 -32.87
CA SER A 146 -14.73 19.43 -33.38
C SER A 146 -14.68 18.00 -32.82
N SER A 147 -13.52 17.51 -32.36
CA SER A 147 -13.42 16.25 -31.60
C SER A 147 -13.65 16.44 -30.09
N GLY A 148 -13.92 17.67 -29.66
CA GLY A 148 -14.13 18.02 -28.25
C GLY A 148 -12.86 18.39 -27.49
N GLY A 149 -11.74 18.70 -28.18
CA GLY A 149 -10.50 19.11 -27.53
C GLY A 149 -9.80 17.98 -26.76
N LEU A 150 -9.76 16.79 -27.35
CA LEU A 150 -9.06 15.62 -26.80
C LEU A 150 -7.54 15.89 -26.78
N ILE A 151 -6.89 15.69 -25.64
CA ILE A 151 -5.45 15.90 -25.46
C ILE A 151 -4.68 14.66 -25.86
N PHE A 152 -3.75 14.83 -26.78
CA PHE A 152 -2.81 13.80 -27.22
C PHE A 152 -1.48 14.01 -26.49
N ILE A 153 -0.97 12.98 -25.83
CA ILE A 153 0.34 12.99 -25.17
C ILE A 153 1.34 12.29 -26.10
N CYS A 154 2.39 13.02 -26.48
CA CYS A 154 3.48 12.53 -27.32
C CYS A 154 4.65 11.98 -26.50
N GLY A 155 4.77 12.35 -25.22
CA GLY A 155 5.83 11.86 -24.33
C GLY A 155 6.00 12.71 -23.07
N SER A 156 7.13 12.51 -22.37
CA SER A 156 7.61 13.41 -21.32
C SER A 156 8.86 14.19 -21.78
N ILE A 157 9.12 15.34 -21.16
CA ILE A 157 10.28 16.19 -21.45
C ILE A 157 11.60 15.52 -21.04
N GLU A 158 11.58 14.70 -19.98
CA GLU A 158 12.73 13.87 -19.55
C GLU A 158 13.10 12.79 -20.59
N GLY A 159 12.11 12.32 -21.36
CA GLY A 159 12.30 11.33 -22.43
C GLY A 159 12.58 11.93 -23.81
N LEU A 160 12.74 13.25 -23.92
CA LEU A 160 12.88 13.95 -25.20
C LEU A 160 14.35 14.15 -25.59
N LEU A 161 14.72 13.61 -26.75
CA LEU A 161 16.06 13.74 -27.35
C LEU A 161 15.99 14.74 -28.52
N THR A 162 17.00 15.62 -28.69
CA THR A 162 16.98 16.66 -29.74
C THR A 162 18.18 16.54 -30.67
N VAL A 163 18.04 15.74 -31.73
CA VAL A 163 19.10 15.38 -32.68
C VAL A 163 18.89 16.10 -34.00
N ALA A 164 19.91 16.80 -34.51
CA ALA A 164 19.85 17.56 -35.77
C ALA A 164 18.64 18.52 -35.84
N ASN A 165 18.32 19.17 -34.72
CA ASN A 165 17.13 20.01 -34.48
C ASN A 165 15.76 19.30 -34.58
N ARG A 166 15.72 17.96 -34.77
CA ARG A 166 14.50 17.15 -34.68
C ARG A 166 14.34 16.59 -33.26
N ARG A 167 13.09 16.43 -32.82
CA ARG A 167 12.74 15.94 -31.48
C ARG A 167 12.22 14.51 -31.56
N HIS A 168 12.75 13.63 -30.73
CA HIS A 168 12.41 12.20 -30.69
C HIS A 168 12.14 11.76 -29.25
N ASN A 169 11.10 10.96 -29.01
CA ASN A 169 10.81 10.40 -27.68
C ASN A 169 11.52 9.04 -27.53
N ALA A 170 12.32 8.90 -26.48
CA ALA A 170 13.04 7.68 -26.15
C ALA A 170 12.12 6.44 -26.04
N ASN A 171 10.87 6.62 -25.58
CA ASN A 171 9.90 5.52 -25.46
C ASN A 171 9.45 4.96 -26.81
N ASP A 172 9.33 5.80 -27.83
CA ASP A 172 8.90 5.37 -29.17
C ASP A 172 10.04 4.60 -29.86
N ILE A 173 11.29 5.00 -29.63
CA ILE A 173 12.48 4.26 -30.05
C ILE A 173 12.54 2.90 -29.32
N ILE A 174 12.28 2.87 -27.99
CA ILE A 174 12.18 1.61 -27.23
C ILE A 174 11.07 0.70 -27.79
N ALA A 175 9.92 1.26 -28.18
CA ALA A 175 8.83 0.52 -28.80
C ALA A 175 9.26 -0.11 -30.15
N THR A 176 9.97 0.65 -31.01
CA THR A 176 10.55 0.14 -32.26
C THR A 176 11.58 -0.98 -32.00
N VAL A 177 12.51 -0.79 -31.06
CA VAL A 177 13.51 -1.81 -30.67
C VAL A 177 12.83 -3.11 -30.21
N ILE A 178 11.73 -3.01 -29.47
CA ILE A 178 10.93 -4.16 -28.99
C ILE A 178 10.12 -4.81 -30.13
N ALA A 179 9.70 -4.05 -31.13
CA ALA A 179 8.87 -4.52 -32.25
C ALA A 179 9.66 -5.39 -33.24
N VAL A 180 10.94 -5.07 -33.48
CA VAL A 180 11.80 -5.74 -34.48
C VAL A 180 11.84 -7.26 -34.32
N GLN A 181 11.92 -7.78 -33.09
CA GLN A 181 11.65 -9.19 -32.79
C GLN A 181 10.96 -9.34 -31.43
N PRO A 182 9.62 -9.53 -31.37
CA PRO A 182 8.87 -9.46 -30.13
C PRO A 182 9.32 -10.49 -29.07
N THR A 183 10.05 -10.02 -28.06
CA THR A 183 10.39 -10.75 -26.83
C THR A 183 11.19 -12.05 -26.97
N LYS A 184 11.99 -12.22 -28.02
CA LYS A 184 13.00 -13.31 -28.07
C LYS A 184 14.34 -12.93 -27.44
N ILE A 185 15.01 -11.88 -27.95
CA ILE A 185 16.44 -11.62 -27.67
C ILE A 185 16.68 -10.72 -26.43
N VAL A 186 15.88 -9.66 -26.24
CA VAL A 186 16.02 -8.71 -25.11
C VAL A 186 14.81 -8.73 -24.17
N TYR A 187 14.98 -8.22 -22.95
CA TYR A 187 13.89 -8.10 -21.96
C TYR A 187 13.09 -6.79 -22.11
N ARG A 188 11.75 -6.87 -22.04
CA ARG A 188 10.90 -5.67 -21.87
C ARG A 188 11.21 -5.03 -20.51
N GLY A 189 11.36 -3.72 -20.49
CA GLY A 189 11.75 -2.96 -19.29
C GLY A 189 13.25 -3.02 -18.96
N ARG A 190 14.12 -3.51 -19.86
CA ARG A 190 15.59 -3.53 -19.70
C ARG A 190 16.32 -2.97 -20.92
N ILE A 191 15.83 -1.84 -21.41
CA ILE A 191 16.39 -1.06 -22.53
C ILE A 191 16.46 0.40 -22.07
N ALA A 192 17.66 0.98 -22.09
CA ALA A 192 17.89 2.42 -21.92
C ALA A 192 18.09 3.09 -23.29
N VAL A 193 17.54 4.27 -23.47
CA VAL A 193 17.75 5.11 -24.67
C VAL A 193 18.00 6.54 -24.21
N PHE A 194 19.06 7.15 -24.72
CA PHE A 194 19.50 8.49 -24.34
C PHE A 194 20.32 9.13 -25.47
N SER A 195 20.56 10.43 -25.40
CA SER A 195 21.47 11.14 -26.29
C SER A 195 22.86 11.33 -25.68
N ILE A 196 23.87 11.57 -26.51
CA ILE A 196 25.18 12.11 -26.11
C ILE A 196 25.55 13.27 -27.05
N GLU A 197 26.24 14.29 -26.56
CA GLU A 197 26.70 15.39 -27.41
C GLU A 197 27.98 14.97 -28.15
N MET A 198 27.98 15.07 -29.48
CA MET A 198 29.17 14.89 -30.31
C MET A 198 29.21 15.93 -31.43
N LEU A 199 30.34 16.62 -31.57
CA LEU A 199 30.54 17.68 -32.57
C LEU A 199 29.49 18.81 -32.50
N LYS A 200 29.01 19.14 -31.30
CA LYS A 200 27.97 20.17 -31.00
C LYS A 200 26.55 19.81 -31.46
N ASP A 201 26.25 18.53 -31.61
CA ASP A 201 24.92 18.01 -31.96
C ASP A 201 24.66 16.72 -31.17
N GLU A 202 23.41 16.44 -30.79
CA GLU A 202 23.10 15.24 -30.01
C GLU A 202 23.05 13.98 -30.89
N ARG A 203 23.40 12.83 -30.32
CA ARG A 203 23.45 11.53 -31.01
C ARG A 203 22.79 10.44 -30.16
N ILE A 204 21.87 9.66 -30.75
CA ILE A 204 21.09 8.67 -30.00
C ILE A 204 21.91 7.40 -29.74
N VAL A 205 21.89 6.95 -28.49
CA VAL A 205 22.47 5.70 -27.99
C VAL A 205 21.35 4.81 -27.44
N VAL A 206 21.41 3.53 -27.75
CA VAL A 206 20.53 2.48 -27.21
C VAL A 206 21.37 1.44 -26.49
N VAL A 207 20.98 1.08 -25.27
CA VAL A 207 21.64 0.03 -24.46
C VAL A 207 20.59 -0.97 -23.97
N ALA A 208 20.78 -2.27 -24.20
CA ALA A 208 19.81 -3.30 -23.80
C ALA A 208 20.46 -4.52 -23.14
N GLU A 209 19.80 -5.10 -22.13
CA GLU A 209 20.21 -6.40 -21.57
C GLU A 209 19.90 -7.53 -22.57
N LEU A 210 20.95 -8.21 -23.03
CA LEU A 210 20.86 -9.44 -23.82
C LEU A 210 20.46 -10.62 -22.91
N ARG A 211 19.63 -11.53 -23.44
CA ARG A 211 19.30 -12.79 -22.76
C ARG A 211 20.38 -13.85 -22.93
N ASN A 212 20.56 -14.66 -21.90
CA ASN A 212 21.41 -15.85 -21.96
C ASN A 212 20.93 -16.82 -23.04
N GLY A 213 21.88 -17.46 -23.74
CA GLY A 213 21.61 -18.54 -24.71
C GLY A 213 21.45 -18.11 -26.18
N PHE A 214 21.73 -16.86 -26.53
CA PHE A 214 21.76 -16.40 -27.93
C PHE A 214 23.21 -16.30 -28.46
N PRO A 215 23.52 -16.82 -29.66
CA PRO A 215 24.84 -16.65 -30.29
C PRO A 215 25.00 -15.25 -30.89
N GLU A 216 26.24 -14.78 -30.97
CA GLU A 216 26.60 -13.42 -31.41
C GLU A 216 26.06 -13.08 -32.80
N GLU A 217 26.08 -14.00 -33.76
CA GLU A 217 25.52 -13.79 -35.11
C GLU A 217 24.02 -13.42 -35.08
N THR A 218 23.25 -14.06 -34.21
CA THR A 218 21.80 -13.77 -34.05
C THR A 218 21.57 -12.44 -33.36
N ALA A 219 22.41 -12.09 -32.38
CA ALA A 219 22.39 -10.80 -31.73
C ALA A 219 22.80 -9.66 -32.70
N PHE A 220 23.84 -9.86 -33.51
CA PHE A 220 24.29 -8.92 -34.54
C PHE A 220 23.22 -8.70 -35.62
N SER A 221 22.60 -9.78 -36.12
CA SER A 221 21.50 -9.71 -37.08
C SER A 221 20.32 -8.88 -36.53
N TRP A 222 19.96 -9.09 -35.27
CA TRP A 222 18.93 -8.27 -34.59
C TRP A 222 19.37 -6.81 -34.43
N MET A 223 20.63 -6.54 -34.06
CA MET A 223 21.17 -5.18 -33.97
C MET A 223 21.08 -4.45 -35.32
N SER A 224 21.43 -5.11 -36.44
CA SER A 224 21.28 -4.56 -37.79
C SER A 224 19.82 -4.26 -38.15
N GLN A 225 18.89 -5.16 -37.80
CA GLN A 225 17.45 -4.94 -38.01
C GLN A 225 16.92 -3.77 -37.18
N VAL A 226 17.42 -3.58 -35.95
CA VAL A 226 17.08 -2.43 -35.09
C VAL A 226 17.55 -1.10 -35.70
N LEU A 227 18.77 -1.04 -36.23
CA LEU A 227 19.24 0.17 -36.93
C LEU A 227 18.31 0.53 -38.10
N GLN A 228 18.01 -0.43 -38.97
CA GLN A 228 17.15 -0.23 -40.14
C GLN A 228 15.73 0.18 -39.76
N ALA A 229 15.15 -0.41 -38.71
CA ALA A 229 13.82 -0.06 -38.23
C ALA A 229 13.77 1.32 -37.57
N VAL A 230 14.78 1.72 -36.80
CA VAL A 230 14.82 3.07 -36.19
C VAL A 230 15.05 4.13 -37.26
N ASP A 231 15.98 3.92 -38.19
CA ASP A 231 16.28 4.86 -39.27
C ASP A 231 15.07 5.06 -40.19
N SER A 232 14.43 3.98 -40.65
CA SER A 232 13.25 4.08 -41.53
C SER A 232 12.02 4.70 -40.86
N ILE A 233 11.69 4.33 -39.61
CA ILE A 233 10.48 4.80 -38.94
C ILE A 233 10.66 6.21 -38.36
N HIS A 234 11.80 6.49 -37.70
CA HIS A 234 12.03 7.76 -37.01
C HIS A 234 12.75 8.80 -37.87
N GLN A 235 13.31 8.40 -39.01
CA GLN A 235 14.15 9.24 -39.88
C GLN A 235 15.37 9.81 -39.12
N VAL A 236 15.99 8.96 -38.29
CA VAL A 236 17.22 9.25 -37.55
C VAL A 236 18.04 7.98 -37.35
N SER A 237 19.32 8.02 -37.75
CA SER A 237 20.27 6.94 -37.49
C SER A 237 20.74 6.95 -36.03
N LEU A 238 20.77 5.78 -35.39
CA LEU A 238 21.44 5.61 -34.10
C LEU A 238 22.95 5.79 -34.26
N TYR A 239 23.61 6.41 -33.27
CA TYR A 239 25.07 6.48 -33.22
C TYR A 239 25.69 5.23 -32.61
N ALA A 240 25.04 4.67 -31.58
CA ALA A 240 25.48 3.43 -30.93
C ALA A 240 24.31 2.54 -30.50
N LEU A 241 24.46 1.25 -30.71
CA LEU A 241 23.62 0.20 -30.13
C LEU A 241 24.52 -0.77 -29.36
N ALA A 242 24.25 -0.93 -28.06
CA ALA A 242 25.04 -1.75 -27.15
C ALA A 242 24.18 -2.84 -26.49
N LEU A 243 24.68 -4.07 -26.53
CA LEU A 243 24.13 -5.21 -25.78
C LEU A 243 25.01 -5.48 -24.57
N VAL A 244 24.41 -5.49 -23.38
CA VAL A 244 25.10 -5.70 -22.10
C VAL A 244 24.62 -7.00 -21.43
N PRO A 245 25.39 -7.58 -20.47
CA PRO A 245 24.99 -8.79 -19.77
C PRO A 245 23.65 -8.68 -19.03
N GLN A 246 23.00 -9.82 -18.80
CA GLN A 246 21.78 -9.89 -18.02
C GLN A 246 22.01 -9.36 -16.59
N ASN A 247 21.10 -8.50 -16.12
CA ASN A 247 21.14 -7.74 -14.87
C ASN A 247 22.24 -6.67 -14.73
N SER A 248 22.99 -6.30 -15.79
CA SER A 248 24.06 -5.30 -15.68
C SER A 248 23.62 -3.84 -15.86
N LEU A 249 22.35 -3.56 -16.18
CA LEU A 249 21.85 -2.18 -16.24
C LEU A 249 21.53 -1.67 -14.83
N SER A 250 22.17 -0.57 -14.41
CA SER A 250 21.91 0.13 -13.16
C SER A 250 20.43 0.45 -12.98
N ARG A 251 19.87 0.17 -11.79
CA ARG A 251 18.44 0.34 -11.49
C ARG A 251 18.20 1.35 -10.37
N THR A 252 17.04 1.97 -10.39
CA THR A 252 16.52 2.78 -9.28
C THR A 252 16.00 1.86 -8.16
N PRO A 253 15.80 2.35 -6.92
CA PRO A 253 15.28 1.54 -5.82
C PRO A 253 13.91 0.87 -6.09
N PHE A 254 13.15 1.41 -7.04
CA PHE A 254 11.84 0.88 -7.47
C PHE A 254 11.94 -0.05 -8.70
N GLY A 255 13.14 -0.47 -9.09
CA GLY A 255 13.39 -1.46 -10.15
C GLY A 255 13.37 -0.95 -11.59
N GLY A 256 13.10 0.34 -11.81
CA GLY A 256 13.26 1.00 -13.13
C GLY A 256 14.73 1.18 -13.48
N ILE A 257 15.06 1.46 -14.75
CA ILE A 257 16.44 1.68 -15.18
C ILE A 257 16.89 3.09 -14.80
N ASN A 258 18.07 3.22 -14.20
CA ASN A 258 18.69 4.52 -13.94
C ASN A 258 19.40 5.03 -15.21
N ILE A 259 18.65 5.73 -16.08
CA ILE A 259 19.16 6.22 -17.36
C ILE A 259 20.35 7.17 -17.18
N HIS A 260 20.38 8.01 -16.14
CA HIS A 260 21.52 8.89 -15.86
C HIS A 260 22.80 8.11 -15.59
N GLU A 261 22.74 7.06 -14.76
CA GLU A 261 23.91 6.25 -14.46
C GLU A 261 24.36 5.41 -15.66
N VAL A 262 23.44 4.86 -16.45
CA VAL A 262 23.80 4.13 -17.69
C VAL A 262 24.42 5.07 -18.74
N ARG A 263 23.90 6.30 -18.88
CA ARG A 263 24.44 7.36 -19.75
C ARG A 263 25.83 7.80 -19.29
N ARG A 264 26.04 7.93 -17.98
CA ARG A 264 27.34 8.24 -17.36
C ARG A 264 28.36 7.14 -17.64
N LEU A 265 28.04 5.89 -17.31
CA LEU A 265 28.91 4.73 -17.55
C LEU A 265 29.24 4.53 -19.03
N PHE A 266 28.30 4.80 -19.94
CA PHE A 266 28.56 4.76 -21.39
C PHE A 266 29.55 5.85 -21.82
N SER A 267 29.31 7.12 -21.45
CA SER A 267 30.15 8.25 -21.85
C SER A 267 31.55 8.23 -21.23
N GLU A 268 31.71 7.68 -20.02
CA GLU A 268 33.00 7.48 -19.36
C GLU A 268 33.73 6.20 -19.81
N GLY A 269 33.09 5.32 -20.59
CA GLY A 269 33.68 4.06 -21.05
C GLY A 269 33.72 2.92 -20.01
N TYR A 270 33.08 3.09 -18.85
CA TYR A 270 32.97 2.05 -17.81
C TYR A 270 31.83 1.05 -18.03
N LEU A 271 30.94 1.30 -18.99
CA LEU A 271 29.95 0.31 -19.42
C LEU A 271 30.67 -0.83 -20.17
N ASN A 272 30.42 -2.08 -19.75
CA ASN A 272 30.99 -3.28 -20.36
C ASN A 272 29.94 -4.00 -21.23
N PRO A 273 29.80 -3.65 -22.53
CA PRO A 273 28.95 -4.39 -23.45
C PRO A 273 29.56 -5.74 -23.83
N LEU A 274 28.69 -6.73 -24.05
CA LEU A 274 29.02 -7.96 -24.77
C LEU A 274 29.23 -7.67 -26.26
N MET A 275 28.42 -6.78 -26.83
CA MET A 275 28.51 -6.36 -28.22
C MET A 275 28.20 -4.86 -28.34
N LEU A 276 29.02 -4.13 -29.08
CA LEU A 276 28.83 -2.71 -29.36
C LEU A 276 28.90 -2.48 -30.87
N LEU A 277 27.87 -1.82 -31.42
CA LEU A 277 27.78 -1.47 -32.83
C LEU A 277 27.69 0.05 -32.95
N LEU A 278 28.70 0.67 -33.59
CA LEU A 278 28.84 2.11 -33.78
C LEU A 278 28.56 2.51 -35.23
N CYS A 279 27.73 3.53 -35.44
CA CYS A 279 27.33 4.04 -36.76
C CYS A 279 27.60 5.55 -36.93
N PRO A 280 28.84 6.05 -36.71
CA PRO A 280 29.15 7.47 -36.81
C PRO A 280 28.88 8.05 -38.21
N HIS A 281 29.12 7.28 -39.27
CA HIS A 281 28.92 7.71 -40.65
C HIS A 281 27.44 7.98 -40.99
N SER A 282 26.51 7.18 -40.45
CA SER A 282 25.07 7.34 -40.70
C SER A 282 24.46 8.44 -39.82
N ALA A 283 24.94 8.57 -38.59
CA ALA A 283 24.42 9.53 -37.62
C ALA A 283 24.96 10.97 -37.79
N ILE A 284 26.01 11.20 -38.61
CA ILE A 284 26.62 12.52 -38.83
C ILE A 284 26.40 12.94 -40.29
N GLN A 285 25.15 13.24 -40.64
CA GLN A 285 24.77 13.66 -42.00
C GLN A 285 25.30 15.05 -42.40
N ASN A 286 25.61 15.90 -41.42
CA ASN A 286 26.15 17.27 -41.63
C ASN A 286 27.68 17.35 -41.52
N LEU A 287 28.41 16.45 -42.19
CA LEU A 287 29.73 16.81 -42.69
C LEU A 287 29.55 17.86 -43.81
N PRO A 288 30.31 18.97 -43.82
CA PRO A 288 29.96 20.13 -44.64
C PRO A 288 30.06 19.84 -46.15
N GLN A 289 28.92 19.99 -46.84
CA GLN A 289 28.82 20.01 -48.31
C GLN A 289 28.14 21.32 -48.79
N PRO A 290 28.27 21.72 -50.07
CA PRO A 290 28.02 23.10 -50.51
C PRO A 290 26.55 23.57 -50.51
N ARG A 291 26.34 24.90 -50.41
CA ARG A 291 25.02 25.54 -50.23
C ARG A 291 24.25 25.79 -51.54
N SER A 292 22.92 25.82 -51.46
CA SER A 292 21.99 26.45 -52.42
C SER A 292 20.74 27.01 -51.69
N LEU A 293 19.88 27.81 -52.36
CA LEU A 293 18.78 28.60 -51.74
C LEU A 293 17.35 28.20 -52.19
N PRO A 294 16.30 28.39 -51.35
CA PRO A 294 14.88 28.15 -51.70
C PRO A 294 13.96 29.43 -51.72
N PRO A 295 12.75 29.36 -52.34
CA PRO A 295 11.68 30.37 -52.24
C PRO A 295 10.42 29.90 -51.42
N THR A 296 9.29 30.63 -51.47
CA THR A 296 8.28 30.74 -50.39
C THR A 296 6.79 30.48 -50.76
N ASN A 297 5.94 30.17 -49.74
CA ASN A 297 4.61 30.79 -49.40
C ASN A 297 3.41 29.89 -48.95
N LEU A 298 2.55 30.50 -48.10
CA LEU A 298 1.10 30.31 -47.84
C LEU A 298 0.53 29.23 -46.86
N VAL A 299 -0.50 29.66 -46.11
CA VAL A 299 -1.41 28.93 -45.17
C VAL A 299 -2.78 29.66 -45.19
N GLY A 300 -3.91 29.00 -44.85
CA GLY A 300 -5.25 29.61 -44.76
C GLY A 300 -6.21 28.98 -43.73
N PRO A 301 -7.38 29.60 -43.39
CA PRO A 301 -8.10 29.35 -42.12
C PRO A 301 -9.59 28.92 -42.22
N SER A 302 -10.15 28.24 -41.20
CA SER A 302 -11.59 28.21 -40.85
C SER A 302 -11.93 27.44 -39.55
N ALA A 303 -12.88 27.94 -38.74
CA ALA A 303 -13.59 27.26 -37.62
C ALA A 303 -14.77 28.14 -37.12
N ILE A 304 -15.90 27.59 -36.58
CA ILE A 304 -16.91 28.24 -35.67
C ILE A 304 -18.21 27.38 -35.36
N MET A 305 -18.79 27.50 -34.13
CA MET A 305 -20.17 27.12 -33.61
C MET A 305 -20.67 25.63 -33.54
N VAL A 306 -21.70 25.19 -32.75
CA VAL A 306 -22.25 25.42 -31.35
C VAL A 306 -23.52 24.53 -31.06
N GLY A 307 -23.99 24.29 -29.80
CA GLY A 307 -25.23 23.51 -29.44
C GLY A 307 -25.75 23.60 -27.96
N GLN A 308 -26.91 23.01 -27.55
CA GLN A 308 -27.54 23.19 -26.19
C GLN A 308 -28.62 22.17 -25.63
N VAL A 309 -28.63 21.90 -24.28
CA VAL A 309 -29.68 21.33 -23.30
C VAL A 309 -30.37 19.93 -23.50
N VAL A 310 -31.16 19.24 -22.58
CA VAL A 310 -31.82 19.43 -21.23
C VAL A 310 -32.01 18.11 -20.35
N GLN A 311 -32.41 18.25 -19.05
CA GLN A 311 -33.14 17.40 -17.99
C GLN A 311 -33.61 15.91 -18.17
N GLY A 312 -34.07 15.09 -17.17
CA GLY A 312 -34.15 15.15 -15.66
C GLY A 312 -35.36 14.38 -14.97
N ALA A 313 -35.21 13.58 -13.86
CA ALA A 313 -36.29 12.92 -13.04
C ALA A 313 -35.86 12.42 -11.59
N ARG A 314 -36.76 11.90 -10.69
CA ARG A 314 -36.58 11.83 -9.18
C ARG A 314 -37.36 10.69 -8.41
N LEU A 315 -36.96 10.27 -7.17
CA LEU A 315 -37.78 9.46 -6.19
C LEU A 315 -37.31 9.41 -4.68
N ALA A 316 -38.25 9.57 -3.71
CA ALA A 316 -38.42 9.10 -2.28
C ALA A 316 -37.34 9.16 -1.13
N GLU A 317 -37.81 9.20 0.16
CA GLU A 317 -37.03 9.44 1.42
C GLU A 317 -37.67 8.82 2.72
N ALA A 318 -36.98 8.80 3.90
CA ALA A 318 -37.48 8.41 5.25
C ALA A 318 -36.70 9.06 6.44
N HIS A 319 -37.16 8.96 7.71
CA HIS A 319 -36.67 9.74 8.89
C HIS A 319 -36.27 8.90 10.15
N GLY A 320 -35.46 9.45 11.09
CA GLY A 320 -35.01 8.83 12.37
C GLY A 320 -34.67 9.77 13.57
N ARG A 321 -34.71 9.27 14.81
CA ARG A 321 -34.60 10.08 16.05
C ARG A 321 -33.18 10.58 16.40
N SER A 322 -33.11 11.68 17.15
CA SER A 322 -31.88 12.25 17.74
C SER A 322 -31.40 11.48 19.00
N ILE A 323 -30.11 11.57 19.29
CA ILE A 323 -29.45 11.02 20.48
C ILE A 323 -28.92 12.19 21.32
N ALA A 324 -29.44 12.35 22.53
CA ALA A 324 -28.95 13.36 23.48
C ALA A 324 -27.68 12.86 24.21
N ALA A 325 -26.79 13.79 24.55
CA ALA A 325 -25.75 13.54 25.54
C ALA A 325 -26.35 13.39 26.96
N ASN A 326 -25.57 12.82 27.88
CA ASN A 326 -25.85 12.66 29.31
C ASN A 326 -26.93 11.64 29.71
N THR A 327 -26.59 10.34 29.65
CA THR A 327 -27.01 9.39 30.69
C THR A 327 -25.88 8.40 30.99
N SER A 328 -25.52 8.23 32.26
CA SER A 328 -24.53 7.26 32.73
C SER A 328 -25.10 5.84 32.79
N GLY A 329 -25.27 5.20 31.63
CA GLY A 329 -25.62 3.78 31.53
C GLY A 329 -24.37 2.91 31.61
N SER A 330 -24.20 2.15 32.70
CA SER A 330 -22.98 1.36 32.94
C SER A 330 -22.85 0.16 31.98
N MET A 331 -21.94 0.27 31.00
CA MET A 331 -21.60 -0.80 30.07
C MET A 331 -20.35 -1.56 30.52
N THR A 332 -20.49 -2.32 31.61
CA THR A 332 -19.44 -3.20 32.13
C THR A 332 -19.12 -4.35 31.17
N ALA A 333 -17.94 -4.96 31.32
CA ALA A 333 -17.55 -6.15 30.55
C ALA A 333 -18.43 -7.38 30.85
N LEU A 334 -19.16 -7.33 31.96
CA LEU A 334 -19.70 -8.48 32.71
C LEU A 334 -21.23 -8.58 32.64
N GLY A 335 -21.93 -7.51 32.26
CA GLY A 335 -23.39 -7.49 32.09
C GLY A 335 -24.16 -6.91 33.30
N PRO A 336 -25.50 -6.87 33.20
CA PRO A 336 -26.35 -6.29 34.25
C PRO A 336 -26.27 -7.10 35.55
N GLY A 337 -26.00 -6.42 36.67
CA GLY A 337 -25.79 -7.04 37.99
C GLY A 337 -24.34 -7.16 38.43
N ALA A 338 -23.36 -6.87 37.56
CA ALA A 338 -21.96 -6.72 37.95
C ALA A 338 -21.73 -5.43 38.76
N PRO A 339 -20.71 -5.38 39.65
CA PRO A 339 -20.40 -4.17 40.42
C PRO A 339 -20.02 -3.00 39.51
N ASP A 340 -20.57 -1.82 39.83
CA ASP A 340 -20.51 -0.61 38.99
C ASP A 340 -19.16 0.12 39.12
N LEU A 341 -18.11 -0.55 38.65
CA LEU A 341 -16.74 -0.07 38.64
C LEU A 341 -16.49 0.72 37.34
N THR A 342 -16.34 2.03 37.48
CA THR A 342 -16.26 3.00 36.37
C THR A 342 -15.08 2.78 35.41
N LEU A 343 -14.00 2.12 35.85
CA LEU A 343 -12.84 1.76 35.04
C LEU A 343 -12.40 0.30 35.26
N GLN A 344 -13.17 -0.66 34.75
CA GLN A 344 -12.75 -2.06 34.68
C GLN A 344 -11.55 -2.23 33.73
N THR A 345 -10.45 -2.83 34.22
CA THR A 345 -9.31 -3.24 33.40
C THR A 345 -9.39 -4.71 32.96
N VAL A 346 -8.63 -5.09 31.93
CA VAL A 346 -8.60 -6.48 31.45
C VAL A 346 -8.11 -7.46 32.53
N THR A 347 -7.22 -7.02 33.42
CA THR A 347 -6.77 -7.78 34.60
C THR A 347 -7.92 -8.09 35.54
N ASP A 348 -8.76 -7.10 35.86
CA ASP A 348 -9.90 -7.25 36.77
C ASP A 348 -10.96 -8.19 36.20
N VAL A 349 -11.19 -8.10 34.88
CA VAL A 349 -12.13 -8.99 34.18
C VAL A 349 -11.62 -10.43 34.19
N LEU A 350 -10.31 -10.67 34.03
CA LEU A 350 -9.74 -12.02 34.18
C LEU A 350 -9.92 -12.56 35.60
N LEU A 351 -9.62 -11.76 36.63
CA LEU A 351 -9.78 -12.16 38.03
C LEU A 351 -11.25 -12.46 38.36
N TRP A 352 -12.18 -11.61 37.92
CA TRP A 352 -13.61 -11.82 38.10
C TRP A 352 -14.08 -13.11 37.41
N ARG A 353 -13.69 -13.35 36.15
CA ARG A 353 -14.05 -14.59 35.43
C ARG A 353 -13.44 -15.84 36.05
N ALA A 354 -12.18 -15.78 36.50
CA ALA A 354 -11.54 -16.91 37.17
C ALA A 354 -12.24 -17.31 38.50
N ALA A 355 -13.02 -16.40 39.10
CA ALA A 355 -13.85 -16.67 40.28
C ALA A 355 -15.31 -17.07 39.94
N HIS A 356 -15.93 -16.45 38.93
CA HIS A 356 -17.37 -16.61 38.65
C HIS A 356 -17.69 -17.55 37.47
N THR A 357 -16.82 -17.62 36.47
CA THR A 357 -16.95 -18.53 35.31
C THR A 357 -15.63 -19.28 35.04
N PRO A 358 -15.12 -20.05 36.03
CA PRO A 358 -13.77 -20.62 36.02
C PRO A 358 -13.49 -21.56 34.83
N ASP A 359 -14.50 -22.31 34.40
CA ASP A 359 -14.39 -23.38 33.40
C ASP A 359 -14.71 -22.91 31.97
N ASP A 360 -15.09 -21.63 31.77
CA ASP A 360 -15.30 -21.05 30.44
C ASP A 360 -14.03 -21.18 29.58
N ARG A 361 -14.15 -21.80 28.40
CA ARG A 361 -13.07 -22.03 27.42
C ARG A 361 -12.75 -20.73 26.66
N LEU A 362 -11.73 -19.99 27.10
CA LEU A 362 -11.29 -18.76 26.42
C LEU A 362 -10.51 -19.03 25.14
N PHE A 363 -9.67 -20.08 25.10
CA PHE A 363 -8.83 -20.37 23.93
C PHE A 363 -8.76 -21.86 23.56
N SER A 364 -8.57 -22.12 22.27
CA SER A 364 -8.11 -23.41 21.73
C SER A 364 -7.16 -23.20 20.54
N VAL A 365 -5.99 -23.83 20.55
CA VAL A 365 -4.99 -23.78 19.45
C VAL A 365 -5.15 -25.00 18.56
N TYR A 366 -5.23 -24.79 17.24
CA TYR A 366 -5.36 -25.85 16.25
C TYR A 366 -4.07 -26.08 15.45
N ASN A 367 -3.83 -27.33 15.04
CA ASN A 367 -2.74 -27.72 14.14
C ASN A 367 -3.23 -27.96 12.70
N ALA A 368 -2.29 -28.21 11.78
CA ALA A 368 -2.54 -28.46 10.35
C ALA A 368 -3.41 -29.69 10.02
N LYS A 369 -3.84 -30.46 11.04
CA LYS A 369 -4.73 -31.62 10.89
C LYS A 369 -6.14 -31.39 11.43
N GLY A 370 -6.51 -30.16 11.79
CA GLY A 370 -7.83 -29.86 12.38
C GLY A 370 -8.00 -30.34 13.82
N VAL A 371 -6.89 -30.59 14.54
CA VAL A 371 -6.91 -31.09 15.91
C VAL A 371 -6.48 -29.99 16.88
N VAL A 372 -7.25 -29.82 17.97
CA VAL A 372 -6.89 -28.99 19.11
C VAL A 372 -5.63 -29.56 19.78
N VAL A 373 -4.53 -28.81 19.78
CA VAL A 373 -3.28 -29.20 20.45
C VAL A 373 -3.16 -28.66 21.87
N SER A 374 -3.85 -27.56 22.18
CA SER A 374 -3.95 -27.03 23.53
C SER A 374 -5.20 -26.15 23.67
N SER A 375 -5.68 -25.98 24.90
CA SER A 375 -6.81 -25.13 25.24
C SER A 375 -6.59 -24.46 26.58
N LEU A 376 -7.34 -23.39 26.86
CA LEU A 376 -7.20 -22.62 28.09
C LEU A 376 -8.56 -22.07 28.57
N THR A 377 -8.94 -22.39 29.81
CA THR A 377 -10.09 -21.80 30.49
C THR A 377 -9.72 -20.58 31.34
N CYS A 378 -10.70 -19.80 31.79
CA CYS A 378 -10.51 -18.66 32.70
C CYS A 378 -9.61 -18.99 33.90
N VAL A 379 -9.92 -20.06 34.64
CA VAL A 379 -9.14 -20.46 35.83
C VAL A 379 -7.77 -21.03 35.48
N GLN A 380 -7.61 -21.64 34.30
CA GLN A 380 -6.33 -22.14 33.83
C GLN A 380 -5.39 -21.00 33.42
N LEU A 381 -5.89 -19.97 32.74
CA LEU A 381 -5.13 -18.75 32.40
C LEU A 381 -4.65 -18.07 33.69
N HIS A 382 -5.57 -17.81 34.62
CA HIS A 382 -5.25 -17.22 35.93
C HIS A 382 -4.16 -18.01 36.67
N ARG A 383 -4.32 -19.34 36.83
CA ARG A 383 -3.33 -20.21 37.52
C ARG A 383 -2.01 -20.41 36.76
N ARG A 384 -1.91 -20.04 35.48
CA ARG A 384 -0.64 -20.00 34.73
C ARG A 384 0.03 -18.64 34.91
N ALA A 385 -0.70 -17.54 34.72
CA ALA A 385 -0.23 -16.18 34.95
C ALA A 385 0.27 -15.97 36.39
N GLU A 386 -0.44 -16.51 37.39
CA GLU A 386 -0.06 -16.48 38.81
C GLU A 386 1.28 -17.17 39.11
N ARG A 387 1.60 -18.27 38.42
CA ARG A 387 2.87 -18.99 38.61
C ARG A 387 4.00 -18.32 37.84
N LEU A 388 3.75 -17.89 36.60
CA LEU A 388 4.72 -17.18 35.78
C LEU A 388 5.09 -15.81 36.36
N GLY A 389 4.14 -15.09 36.97
CA GLY A 389 4.42 -13.83 37.68
C GLY A 389 5.32 -14.04 38.91
N SER A 390 5.10 -15.12 39.66
CA SER A 390 5.99 -15.51 40.76
C SER A 390 7.40 -15.88 40.28
N LEU A 391 7.52 -16.56 39.12
CA LEU A 391 8.81 -16.86 38.48
C LEU A 391 9.53 -15.57 38.03
N LEU A 392 8.80 -14.61 37.45
CA LEU A 392 9.33 -13.32 37.03
C LEU A 392 9.87 -12.48 38.20
N LEU A 393 9.15 -12.43 39.32
CA LEU A 393 9.62 -11.74 40.52
C LEU A 393 10.89 -12.39 41.11
N GLU A 394 10.88 -13.72 41.32
CA GLU A 394 11.99 -14.39 42.03
C GLU A 394 13.22 -14.70 41.16
N LYS A 395 13.07 -14.88 39.84
CA LYS A 395 14.19 -15.18 38.93
C LYS A 395 14.46 -14.13 37.87
N GLY A 396 13.45 -13.35 37.48
CA GLY A 396 13.61 -12.30 36.46
C GLY A 396 14.11 -10.97 37.03
N ASN A 397 14.15 -10.82 38.36
CA ASN A 397 14.44 -9.57 39.05
C ASN A 397 13.54 -8.42 38.55
N VAL A 398 12.28 -8.74 38.24
CA VAL A 398 11.30 -7.83 37.64
C VAL A 398 10.67 -6.96 38.73
N THR A 399 10.67 -5.65 38.54
CA THR A 399 9.96 -4.68 39.38
C THR A 399 8.76 -4.09 38.62
N PRO A 400 7.79 -3.45 39.30
CA PRO A 400 6.80 -2.61 38.64
C PRO A 400 7.46 -1.61 37.67
N GLY A 401 6.89 -1.47 36.47
CA GLY A 401 7.44 -0.67 35.36
C GLY A 401 8.55 -1.35 34.54
N SER A 402 9.10 -2.50 34.97
CA SER A 402 10.12 -3.23 34.20
C SER A 402 9.56 -3.78 32.89
N VAL A 403 10.27 -3.57 31.79
CA VAL A 403 9.89 -4.13 30.47
C VAL A 403 10.33 -5.60 30.37
N VAL A 404 9.41 -6.46 29.94
CA VAL A 404 9.61 -7.92 29.83
C VAL A 404 9.39 -8.37 28.38
N ALA A 405 10.40 -8.93 27.75
CA ALA A 405 10.29 -9.42 26.37
C ALA A 405 9.67 -10.81 26.31
N LEU A 406 8.61 -10.97 25.53
CA LEU A 406 7.85 -12.20 25.35
C LEU A 406 8.14 -12.79 23.97
N ILE A 407 9.06 -13.75 23.92
CA ILE A 407 9.58 -14.32 22.66
C ILE A 407 8.92 -15.68 22.40
N TYR A 408 7.71 -15.73 21.81
CA TYR A 408 6.93 -16.97 21.68
C TYR A 408 6.42 -17.22 20.25
N PRO A 409 6.31 -18.49 19.80
CA PRO A 409 5.43 -18.81 18.69
C PRO A 409 3.96 -18.53 19.07
N PRO A 410 3.05 -18.32 18.10
CA PRO A 410 1.65 -17.99 18.39
C PRO A 410 0.96 -19.12 19.15
N GLY A 411 0.46 -18.85 20.36
CA GLY A 411 -0.23 -19.84 21.19
C GLY A 411 -0.51 -19.39 22.62
N ILE A 412 -1.15 -20.25 23.41
CA ILE A 412 -1.66 -19.91 24.75
C ILE A 412 -0.57 -19.54 25.78
N GLU A 413 0.68 -20.01 25.63
CA GLU A 413 1.74 -19.69 26.60
C GLU A 413 2.18 -18.22 26.51
N MET A 414 2.13 -17.64 25.30
CA MET A 414 2.30 -16.20 25.08
C MET A 414 1.22 -15.39 25.82
N VAL A 415 -0.03 -15.84 25.77
CA VAL A 415 -1.15 -15.25 26.52
C VAL A 415 -0.89 -15.35 28.03
N CYS A 416 -0.48 -16.53 28.51
CA CYS A 416 -0.19 -16.75 29.93
C CYS A 416 0.94 -15.86 30.45
N ALA A 417 2.02 -15.71 29.66
CA ALA A 417 3.14 -14.85 30.00
C ALA A 417 2.80 -13.35 29.93
N PHE A 418 1.90 -12.95 29.03
CA PHE A 418 1.38 -11.58 28.95
C PHE A 418 0.63 -11.19 30.25
N TYR A 419 -0.35 -11.99 30.68
CA TYR A 419 -1.05 -11.74 31.95
C TYR A 419 -0.15 -11.91 33.19
N ALA A 420 0.89 -12.76 33.11
CA ALA A 420 1.88 -12.86 34.17
C ALA A 420 2.63 -11.54 34.43
N CYS A 421 2.90 -10.77 33.37
CA CYS A 421 3.50 -9.43 33.47
C CYS A 421 2.50 -8.43 34.09
N LEU A 422 1.26 -8.42 33.61
CA LEU A 422 0.21 -7.53 34.14
C LEU A 422 -0.06 -7.77 35.64
N TYR A 423 -0.02 -9.03 36.10
CA TYR A 423 -0.23 -9.39 37.51
C TYR A 423 0.85 -8.86 38.46
N ILE A 424 1.99 -8.36 37.95
CA ILE A 424 3.12 -7.83 38.72
C ILE A 424 3.51 -6.40 38.30
N SER A 425 2.64 -5.71 37.53
CA SER A 425 2.89 -4.39 36.93
C SER A 425 4.15 -4.29 36.07
N ALA A 426 4.56 -5.40 35.45
CA ALA A 426 5.60 -5.40 34.45
C ALA A 426 5.00 -5.13 33.06
N VAL A 427 5.76 -4.46 32.19
CA VAL A 427 5.30 -4.06 30.86
C VAL A 427 5.74 -5.10 29.83
N PRO A 428 4.85 -5.98 29.34
CA PRO A 428 5.21 -6.94 28.30
C PRO A 428 5.45 -6.24 26.95
N VAL A 429 6.44 -6.74 26.21
CA VAL A 429 6.65 -6.44 24.79
C VAL A 429 6.70 -7.75 24.00
N LEU A 430 5.94 -7.82 22.90
CA LEU A 430 5.82 -9.04 22.09
C LEU A 430 6.94 -9.11 21.06
N VAL A 431 7.53 -10.30 20.90
CA VAL A 431 8.69 -10.48 20.01
C VAL A 431 8.50 -11.76 19.18
N ARG A 432 8.52 -11.63 17.85
CA ARG A 432 8.50 -12.79 16.94
C ARG A 432 9.77 -13.63 17.17
N PRO A 433 9.65 -14.95 17.39
CA PRO A 433 10.80 -15.80 17.69
C PRO A 433 11.72 -15.95 16.46
N PRO A 434 13.05 -15.99 16.63
CA PRO A 434 13.98 -16.30 15.56
C PRO A 434 13.67 -17.65 14.93
N GLN A 435 13.63 -17.72 13.60
CA GLN A 435 13.35 -18.94 12.86
C GLN A 435 14.65 -19.70 12.58
N PRO A 436 14.78 -20.99 12.95
CA PRO A 436 15.96 -21.77 12.61
C PRO A 436 16.09 -21.90 11.08
N GLY A 437 17.31 -21.74 10.55
CA GLY A 437 17.56 -21.84 9.12
C GLY A 437 17.24 -23.24 8.59
N SER A 438 16.57 -23.31 7.44
CA SER A 438 16.16 -24.55 6.78
C SER A 438 17.33 -25.27 6.08
N SER A 439 18.30 -25.74 6.88
CA SER A 439 19.34 -26.66 6.42
C SER A 439 18.70 -28.02 6.10
N SER A 440 18.85 -28.46 4.85
CA SER A 440 18.08 -29.54 4.21
C SER A 440 16.61 -29.19 3.92
N ALA A 441 16.34 -28.77 2.68
CA ALA A 441 15.00 -28.85 2.11
C ALA A 441 14.71 -30.31 1.73
N ALA A 442 13.83 -30.97 2.47
CA ALA A 442 13.22 -32.22 2.00
C ALA A 442 12.42 -31.94 0.72
N PRO A 443 12.44 -32.82 -0.30
CA PRO A 443 11.65 -32.62 -1.50
C PRO A 443 10.15 -32.60 -1.15
N PRO A 444 9.33 -31.81 -1.86
CA PRO A 444 7.90 -31.75 -1.61
C PRO A 444 7.27 -33.14 -1.83
N PRO A 445 6.30 -33.55 -1.00
CA PRO A 445 5.60 -34.81 -1.21
C PRO A 445 4.87 -34.77 -2.55
N THR A 446 5.06 -35.82 -3.36
CA THR A 446 4.31 -35.98 -4.61
C THR A 446 2.82 -36.11 -4.31
N PRO A 447 1.93 -35.44 -5.08
CA PRO A 447 0.49 -35.50 -4.84
C PRO A 447 -0.03 -36.90 -5.17
N THR A 448 -0.29 -37.71 -4.14
CA THR A 448 -1.01 -38.97 -4.27
C THR A 448 -2.49 -38.71 -4.54
N ASN A 449 -3.03 -39.34 -5.58
CA ASN A 449 -4.42 -39.16 -6.01
C ASN A 449 -5.42 -39.59 -4.92
N LEU A 450 -6.06 -38.63 -4.26
CA LEU A 450 -7.23 -38.85 -3.39
C LEU A 450 -8.54 -38.60 -4.16
N LEU A 451 -8.84 -39.52 -5.08
CA LEU A 451 -10.14 -39.62 -5.77
C LEU A 451 -10.66 -41.06 -5.67
N SER A 452 -11.18 -41.43 -4.49
CA SER A 452 -11.82 -42.75 -4.28
C SER A 452 -12.73 -42.84 -3.05
N SER A 453 -13.92 -42.23 -3.12
CA SER A 453 -15.11 -42.79 -2.47
C SER A 453 -16.39 -42.30 -3.18
N ASN A 454 -17.25 -43.24 -3.58
CA ASN A 454 -18.43 -42.95 -4.39
C ASN A 454 -19.65 -42.61 -3.53
N PHE A 455 -20.40 -41.59 -3.91
CA PHE A 455 -21.85 -41.54 -3.70
C PHE A 455 -22.53 -41.14 -5.03
N PHE A 456 -23.58 -41.86 -5.39
CA PHE A 456 -24.36 -41.64 -6.63
C PHE A 456 -25.25 -40.39 -6.50
N GLY A 457 -25.61 -39.65 -7.55
CA GLY A 457 -25.22 -39.75 -8.97
C GLY A 457 -26.25 -39.07 -9.88
N GLY A 458 -25.87 -38.55 -11.05
CA GLY A 458 -26.84 -37.97 -11.99
C GLY A 458 -26.26 -37.15 -13.16
N SER A 459 -26.38 -37.70 -14.38
CA SER A 459 -26.16 -37.07 -15.71
C SER A 459 -24.78 -36.47 -16.05
N ASN A 460 -24.28 -36.81 -17.24
CA ASN A 460 -22.98 -36.36 -17.75
C ASN A 460 -23.11 -35.11 -18.63
N THR A 461 -22.19 -34.16 -18.47
CA THR A 461 -21.73 -33.28 -19.56
C THR A 461 -20.22 -33.18 -19.50
N GLU A 462 -19.52 -33.80 -20.44
CA GLU A 462 -18.06 -33.75 -20.52
C GLU A 462 -17.60 -32.36 -20.95
N LEU A 463 -16.77 -31.71 -20.13
CA LEU A 463 -16.02 -30.52 -20.49
C LEU A 463 -14.53 -30.85 -20.41
N SER A 464 -13.88 -30.93 -21.57
CA SER A 464 -12.46 -31.24 -21.73
C SER A 464 -11.58 -30.10 -21.21
N ALA A 465 -11.33 -30.11 -19.91
CA ALA A 465 -10.47 -29.14 -19.25
C ALA A 465 -9.02 -29.29 -19.73
N SER A 466 -8.55 -28.35 -20.55
CA SER A 466 -7.15 -28.26 -20.94
C SER A 466 -6.29 -28.01 -19.69
N SER A 467 -5.47 -28.99 -19.31
CA SER A 467 -4.68 -29.01 -18.08
C SER A 467 -3.47 -28.05 -18.11
N SER A 468 -3.74 -26.74 -18.13
CA SER A 468 -2.72 -25.72 -17.87
C SER A 468 -2.33 -25.75 -16.39
N SER A 469 -1.17 -26.31 -16.08
CA SER A 469 -0.62 -26.39 -14.73
C SER A 469 -0.65 -25.02 -14.04
N LEU A 470 -1.43 -24.91 -12.97
CA LEU A 470 -1.35 -23.80 -12.01
C LEU A 470 -0.08 -23.98 -11.20
N VAL A 471 1.04 -23.53 -11.74
CA VAL A 471 2.27 -23.31 -10.95
C VAL A 471 1.92 -22.31 -9.85
N PRO A 472 2.03 -22.66 -8.55
CA PRO A 472 1.78 -21.72 -7.48
C PRO A 472 2.72 -20.51 -7.59
N PRO A 473 2.34 -19.33 -7.05
CA PRO A 473 3.35 -18.31 -6.79
C PRO A 473 4.47 -18.93 -5.93
N PRO A 474 5.75 -18.58 -6.13
CA PRO A 474 6.81 -19.04 -5.26
C PRO A 474 6.46 -18.66 -3.82
N LEU A 475 6.65 -19.59 -2.89
CA LEU A 475 6.45 -19.35 -1.46
C LEU A 475 7.24 -18.10 -1.02
N PRO A 476 6.72 -17.32 -0.04
CA PRO A 476 7.47 -16.21 0.53
C PRO A 476 8.88 -16.68 0.92
N ALA A 477 9.90 -15.93 0.50
CA ALA A 477 11.29 -16.28 0.81
C ALA A 477 11.46 -16.32 2.33
N GLN A 478 11.71 -17.51 2.89
CA GLN A 478 11.81 -17.70 4.34
C GLN A 478 12.86 -16.75 4.90
N ILE A 479 12.47 -15.97 5.92
CA ILE A 479 13.36 -15.02 6.58
C ILE A 479 14.44 -15.83 7.31
N GLY A 480 15.65 -15.84 6.75
CA GLY A 480 16.78 -16.58 7.30
C GLY A 480 17.09 -16.20 8.75
N LEU A 481 17.71 -17.14 9.49
CA LEU A 481 17.95 -17.03 10.93
C LEU A 481 18.52 -15.67 11.32
N GLU A 482 19.58 -15.22 10.63
CA GLU A 482 20.20 -13.90 10.82
C GLU A 482 19.19 -12.75 10.88
N ASN A 483 18.32 -12.62 9.87
CA ASN A 483 17.37 -11.52 9.76
C ASN A 483 16.28 -11.62 10.83
N SER A 484 15.80 -12.82 11.12
CA SER A 484 14.80 -13.04 12.17
C SER A 484 15.36 -12.78 13.58
N LEU A 485 16.63 -13.13 13.81
CA LEU A 485 17.35 -12.92 15.07
C LEU A 485 17.68 -11.44 15.28
N LYS A 486 18.14 -10.73 14.23
CA LYS A 486 18.32 -9.27 14.24
C LYS A 486 17.00 -8.56 14.54
N ALA A 487 15.91 -8.90 13.85
CA ALA A 487 14.60 -8.31 14.10
C ALA A 487 14.13 -8.50 15.56
N ALA A 488 14.28 -9.71 16.11
CA ALA A 488 13.96 -9.98 17.52
C ALA A 488 14.84 -9.17 18.49
N TRP A 489 16.15 -9.12 18.24
CA TRP A 489 17.09 -8.32 19.03
C TRP A 489 16.80 -6.82 19.00
N HIS A 490 16.45 -6.25 17.84
CA HIS A 490 16.12 -4.83 17.74
C HIS A 490 14.88 -4.47 18.58
N VAL A 491 13.85 -5.32 18.62
CA VAL A 491 12.71 -5.09 19.53
C VAL A 491 13.15 -5.20 21.00
N VAL A 492 13.85 -6.27 21.39
CA VAL A 492 14.32 -6.49 22.78
C VAL A 492 15.19 -5.34 23.29
N SER A 493 16.12 -4.86 22.46
CA SER A 493 17.06 -3.79 22.82
C SER A 493 16.43 -2.39 22.78
N SER A 494 15.60 -2.07 21.77
CA SER A 494 14.87 -0.79 21.70
C SER A 494 13.78 -0.66 22.76
N ALA A 495 13.19 -1.77 23.22
CA ALA A 495 12.24 -1.79 24.32
C ALA A 495 12.92 -1.72 25.71
N GLY A 496 14.24 -1.87 25.79
CA GLY A 496 14.98 -1.85 27.05
C GLY A 496 14.64 -3.01 28.01
N ALA A 497 14.25 -4.18 27.48
CA ALA A 497 13.74 -5.29 28.27
C ALA A 497 14.78 -5.80 29.31
N VAL A 498 14.36 -5.95 30.57
CA VAL A 498 15.23 -6.38 31.68
C VAL A 498 15.41 -7.90 31.73
N VAL A 499 14.43 -8.64 31.17
CA VAL A 499 14.39 -10.10 31.12
C VAL A 499 13.62 -10.54 29.87
N CYS A 500 13.98 -11.72 29.34
CA CYS A 500 13.32 -12.33 28.19
C CYS A 500 12.68 -13.66 28.64
N VAL A 501 11.37 -13.82 28.46
CA VAL A 501 10.64 -15.05 28.82
C VAL A 501 10.18 -15.76 27.55
N THR A 502 10.40 -17.06 27.49
CA THR A 502 10.20 -17.87 26.29
C THR A 502 10.16 -19.38 26.65
N GLN A 503 10.20 -20.26 25.66
CA GLN A 503 10.23 -21.72 25.81
C GLN A 503 11.64 -22.27 25.57
N ALA A 504 11.97 -23.41 26.20
CA ALA A 504 13.21 -24.18 26.02
C ALA A 504 13.67 -24.35 24.55
N SER A 505 12.73 -24.46 23.60
CA SER A 505 12.98 -24.56 22.16
C SER A 505 13.66 -23.31 21.59
N VAL A 506 13.10 -22.13 21.87
CA VAL A 506 13.61 -20.84 21.40
C VAL A 506 14.91 -20.47 22.14
N ILE A 507 15.03 -20.80 23.42
CA ILE A 507 16.29 -20.63 24.19
C ILE A 507 17.45 -21.40 23.51
N LYS A 508 17.20 -22.61 23.01
CA LYS A 508 18.20 -23.39 22.24
C LYS A 508 18.56 -22.76 20.91
N VAL A 509 17.63 -22.10 20.23
CA VAL A 509 17.91 -21.35 18.99
C VAL A 509 18.78 -20.12 19.29
N ILE A 510 18.42 -19.30 20.29
CA ILE A 510 19.18 -18.09 20.67
C ILE A 510 20.58 -18.45 21.20
N ARG A 511 20.72 -19.54 21.96
CA ARG A 511 22.01 -20.07 22.45
C ARG A 511 22.76 -20.95 21.43
N SER A 512 22.28 -21.07 20.19
CA SER A 512 22.98 -21.85 19.17
C SER A 512 24.28 -21.16 18.74
N LYS A 513 25.27 -21.94 18.29
CA LYS A 513 26.53 -21.38 17.76
C LYS A 513 26.28 -20.44 16.58
N GLU A 514 25.35 -20.81 15.70
CA GLU A 514 24.95 -20.03 14.53
C GLU A 514 24.34 -18.68 14.93
N ALA A 515 23.39 -18.66 15.86
CA ALA A 515 22.84 -17.41 16.39
C ALA A 515 23.89 -16.54 17.10
N THR A 516 24.77 -17.18 17.89
CA THR A 516 25.84 -16.50 18.64
C THR A 516 26.85 -15.79 17.73
N ASN A 517 27.08 -16.30 16.52
CA ASN A 517 27.94 -15.65 15.52
C ASN A 517 27.38 -14.30 15.03
N TYR A 518 26.04 -14.15 15.01
CA TYR A 518 25.39 -12.90 14.60
C TYR A 518 25.17 -11.95 15.78
N ILE A 519 24.75 -12.49 16.93
CA ILE A 519 24.46 -11.72 18.15
C ILE A 519 24.90 -12.55 19.35
N SER A 520 26.01 -12.15 19.98
CA SER A 520 26.55 -12.86 21.16
C SER A 520 25.48 -13.05 22.24
N PHE A 521 25.35 -14.27 22.76
CA PHE A 521 24.43 -14.59 23.85
C PHE A 521 24.62 -13.68 25.07
N SER A 522 25.84 -13.17 25.32
CA SER A 522 26.13 -12.22 26.41
C SER A 522 25.46 -10.85 26.28
N LYS A 523 24.90 -10.49 25.12
CA LYS A 523 24.15 -9.24 24.93
C LYS A 523 22.66 -9.38 25.26
N TRP A 524 22.12 -10.60 25.30
CA TRP A 524 20.71 -10.83 25.60
C TRP A 524 20.41 -10.65 27.11
N PRO A 525 19.26 -10.06 27.47
CA PRO A 525 18.74 -10.13 28.84
C PRO A 525 18.57 -11.59 29.29
N PRO A 526 18.51 -11.88 30.61
CA PRO A 526 18.35 -13.23 31.12
C PRO A 526 17.17 -13.96 30.46
N LEU A 527 17.44 -15.13 29.87
CA LEU A 527 16.41 -15.99 29.27
C LEU A 527 15.81 -16.91 30.33
N LEU A 528 14.52 -16.72 30.63
CA LEU A 528 13.70 -17.60 31.46
C LEU A 528 12.83 -18.53 30.60
N ASP A 529 12.65 -19.76 31.08
CA ASP A 529 11.87 -20.82 30.44
C ASP A 529 10.50 -20.96 31.12
N THR A 530 9.39 -20.86 30.38
CA THR A 530 8.03 -21.01 30.92
C THR A 530 7.73 -22.41 31.43
N GLU A 531 8.42 -23.42 30.88
CA GLU A 531 8.25 -24.82 31.29
C GLU A 531 9.14 -25.20 32.48
N GLU A 532 9.91 -24.26 33.05
CA GLU A 532 10.58 -24.51 34.33
C GLU A 532 9.51 -24.77 35.41
N ASN A 533 9.73 -25.81 36.23
CA ASN A 533 8.69 -26.46 37.05
C ASN A 533 8.34 -25.64 38.32
N TRP A 534 7.89 -24.41 38.12
CA TRP A 534 7.61 -23.43 39.16
C TRP A 534 6.26 -23.69 39.82
N ARG A 535 6.28 -23.82 41.15
CA ARG A 535 5.12 -24.19 41.98
C ARG A 535 4.69 -23.12 42.98
N LYS A 536 5.48 -22.07 43.16
CA LYS A 536 5.06 -20.91 43.97
C LYS A 536 3.98 -20.13 43.23
N LYS A 537 3.10 -19.52 44.01
CA LYS A 537 2.04 -18.60 43.59
C LYS A 537 2.44 -17.17 43.92
N LEU A 538 1.86 -16.19 43.25
CA LEU A 538 1.92 -14.80 43.70
C LEU A 538 1.25 -14.67 45.08
N VAL A 539 1.89 -13.93 45.98
CA VAL A 539 1.31 -13.56 47.29
C VAL A 539 0.29 -12.43 47.12
N THR A 540 0.58 -11.51 46.21
CA THR A 540 -0.28 -10.37 45.85
C THR A 540 -0.31 -10.28 44.32
N ILE A 541 -1.49 -10.11 43.75
CA ILE A 541 -1.66 -9.72 42.34
C ILE A 541 -1.87 -8.20 42.33
N HIS A 542 -1.08 -7.48 41.53
CA HIS A 542 -1.23 -6.04 41.42
C HIS A 542 -2.43 -5.68 40.53
N GLN A 543 -3.19 -4.68 40.94
CA GLN A 543 -4.21 -4.03 40.12
C GLN A 543 -3.74 -2.58 39.87
N PRO A 544 -3.74 -2.09 38.62
CA PRO A 544 -3.18 -0.79 38.30
C PRO A 544 -3.92 0.33 39.04
N THR A 545 -3.17 1.14 39.78
CA THR A 545 -3.72 2.19 40.66
C THR A 545 -4.19 3.42 39.88
N SER A 546 -3.51 3.70 38.77
CA SER A 546 -3.77 4.80 37.85
C SER A 546 -3.83 4.25 36.41
N PRO A 547 -4.92 3.54 36.02
CA PRO A 547 -4.97 2.83 34.73
C PRO A 547 -4.78 3.71 33.49
N GLU A 548 -5.01 5.02 33.60
CA GLU A 548 -4.84 5.98 32.50
C GLU A 548 -3.38 6.32 32.20
N THR A 549 -2.49 6.21 33.20
CA THR A 549 -1.04 6.52 33.09
C THR A 549 -0.16 5.28 33.14
N GLU A 550 -0.58 4.20 33.81
CA GLU A 550 0.18 2.96 33.89
C GLU A 550 0.17 2.20 32.55
N VAL A 551 1.36 1.94 32.00
CA VAL A 551 1.55 1.26 30.71
C VAL A 551 1.26 -0.23 30.85
N ALA A 552 0.31 -0.74 30.07
CA ALA A 552 -0.10 -2.14 30.07
C ALA A 552 0.74 -3.01 29.13
N TYR A 553 1.23 -2.47 28.00
CA TYR A 553 2.17 -3.16 27.10
C TYR A 553 2.85 -2.18 26.14
N LEU A 554 3.94 -2.65 25.51
CA LEU A 554 4.55 -2.00 24.36
C LEU A 554 4.20 -2.75 23.06
N ASP A 555 3.73 -2.02 22.06
CA ASP A 555 3.53 -2.51 20.69
C ASP A 555 4.67 -2.00 19.80
N PHE A 556 5.28 -2.86 18.99
CA PHE A 556 6.42 -2.51 18.14
C PHE A 556 6.14 -2.81 16.66
N ILE A 557 6.14 -1.75 15.85
CA ILE A 557 5.73 -1.77 14.45
C ILE A 557 6.92 -1.36 13.57
N ALA A 558 7.22 -2.18 12.58
CA ALA A 558 8.23 -1.89 11.56
C ALA A 558 7.64 -1.12 10.37
N SER A 559 8.34 -0.08 9.92
CA SER A 559 8.03 0.65 8.70
C SER A 559 8.52 -0.09 7.46
N THR A 560 7.83 0.09 6.34
CA THR A 560 8.30 -0.32 5.00
C THR A 560 9.64 0.32 4.61
N THR A 561 10.04 1.39 5.29
CA THR A 561 11.35 2.07 5.15
C THR A 561 12.46 1.48 6.03
N GLY A 562 12.21 0.39 6.76
CA GLY A 562 13.22 -0.25 7.63
C GLY A 562 13.49 0.48 8.96
N THR A 563 12.60 1.38 9.39
CA THR A 563 12.64 1.98 10.73
C THR A 563 11.69 1.24 11.68
N LEU A 564 12.12 1.01 12.91
CA LEU A 564 11.33 0.39 13.97
C LEU A 564 10.76 1.47 14.88
N THR A 565 9.47 1.39 15.22
CA THR A 565 8.80 2.33 16.14
C THR A 565 8.04 1.56 17.21
N GLY A 566 8.29 1.89 18.48
CA GLY A 566 7.51 1.39 19.61
C GLY A 566 6.36 2.33 19.96
N VAL A 567 5.37 1.80 20.67
CA VAL A 567 4.15 2.50 21.10
C VAL A 567 3.80 2.06 22.51
N GLU A 568 3.58 3.01 23.42
CA GLU A 568 3.04 2.72 24.75
C GLU A 568 1.51 2.66 24.69
N ILE A 569 0.93 1.63 25.32
CA ILE A 569 -0.51 1.45 25.48
C ILE A 569 -0.83 1.28 26.97
N THR A 570 -1.64 2.17 27.56
CA THR A 570 -2.01 2.11 28.99
C THR A 570 -3.17 1.16 29.29
N HIS A 571 -3.35 0.79 30.56
CA HIS A 571 -4.43 -0.11 30.98
C HIS A 571 -5.83 0.41 30.60
N ALA A 572 -6.06 1.72 30.70
CA ALA A 572 -7.29 2.37 30.26
C ALA A 572 -7.49 2.27 28.75
N ALA A 573 -6.44 2.54 27.95
CA ALA A 573 -6.49 2.46 26.49
C ALA A 573 -6.76 1.03 25.99
N ALA A 574 -6.03 0.04 26.53
CA ALA A 574 -6.24 -1.39 26.25
C ALA A 574 -7.68 -1.84 26.59
N SER A 575 -8.23 -1.38 27.71
CA SER A 575 -9.57 -1.75 28.16
C SER A 575 -10.66 -1.01 27.39
N ALA A 576 -10.42 0.23 26.97
CA ALA A 576 -11.30 0.99 26.08
C ALA A 576 -11.36 0.39 24.68
N LEU A 577 -10.23 -0.11 24.16
CA LEU A 577 -10.18 -0.88 22.91
C LEU A 577 -11.07 -2.13 23.00
N CYS A 578 -10.96 -2.88 24.10
CA CYS A 578 -11.78 -4.06 24.32
C CYS A 578 -13.27 -3.74 24.45
N ARG A 579 -13.65 -2.63 25.10
CA ARG A 579 -15.05 -2.13 25.13
C ARG A 579 -15.56 -1.78 23.73
N ALA A 580 -14.76 -1.08 22.92
CA ALA A 580 -15.11 -0.74 21.55
C ALA A 580 -15.29 -1.99 20.67
N GLN A 581 -14.33 -2.93 20.71
CA GLN A 581 -14.40 -4.22 20.03
C GLN A 581 -15.63 -5.04 20.48
N LYS A 582 -15.92 -5.10 21.78
CA LYS A 582 -17.06 -5.85 22.33
C LYS A 582 -18.39 -5.40 21.73
N MET A 583 -18.62 -4.09 21.70
CA MET A 583 -19.83 -3.52 21.12
C MET A 583 -19.84 -3.64 19.60
N GLN A 584 -18.75 -3.23 18.94
CA GLN A 584 -18.71 -3.08 17.49
C GLN A 584 -18.75 -4.43 16.74
N CYS A 585 -18.21 -5.51 17.32
CA CYS A 585 -18.24 -6.86 16.76
C CYS A 585 -19.27 -7.81 17.39
N GLU A 586 -20.13 -7.34 18.30
CA GLU A 586 -21.12 -8.17 19.01
C GLU A 586 -20.49 -9.37 19.74
N PHE A 587 -19.35 -9.16 20.40
CA PHE A 587 -18.62 -10.22 21.09
C PHE A 587 -19.26 -10.56 22.45
N TYR A 588 -20.01 -11.66 22.47
CA TYR A 588 -20.63 -12.25 23.66
C TYR A 588 -20.04 -13.64 23.95
N PRO A 589 -20.19 -14.19 25.17
CA PRO A 589 -19.69 -15.54 25.49
C PRO A 589 -20.21 -16.66 24.57
N ALA A 590 -21.42 -16.51 24.04
CA ALA A 590 -22.00 -17.41 23.02
C ALA A 590 -21.49 -17.12 21.57
N ARG A 591 -20.25 -16.64 21.43
CA ARG A 591 -19.55 -16.47 20.14
C ARG A 591 -18.23 -17.21 20.18
N GLU A 592 -17.87 -17.75 19.02
CA GLU A 592 -16.53 -18.24 18.75
C GLU A 592 -15.85 -17.34 17.69
N LEU A 593 -14.54 -17.15 17.80
CA LEU A 593 -13.75 -16.27 16.95
C LEU A 593 -12.50 -17.01 16.43
N VAL A 594 -12.41 -17.23 15.12
CA VAL A 594 -11.22 -17.85 14.49
C VAL A 594 -10.20 -16.77 14.15
N LEU A 595 -8.97 -16.91 14.66
CA LEU A 595 -7.87 -15.97 14.50
C LEU A 595 -6.69 -16.62 13.77
N SER A 596 -6.53 -16.29 12.49
CA SER A 596 -5.36 -16.64 11.66
C SER A 596 -4.56 -15.37 11.32
N LEU A 597 -3.98 -14.75 12.36
CA LEU A 597 -3.22 -13.49 12.28
C LEU A 597 -1.90 -13.62 13.04
N GLU A 598 -0.87 -12.86 12.66
CA GLU A 598 0.36 -12.78 13.45
C GLU A 598 0.13 -11.91 14.70
N PRO A 599 0.36 -12.41 15.92
CA PRO A 599 -0.11 -11.77 17.15
C PRO A 599 0.86 -10.75 17.76
N TYR A 600 1.91 -10.35 17.04
CA TYR A 600 3.04 -9.61 17.62
C TYR A 600 2.84 -8.10 17.71
N SER A 601 1.86 -7.54 16.99
CA SER A 601 1.59 -6.10 16.95
C SER A 601 0.15 -5.78 16.56
N GLY A 602 -0.26 -4.52 16.77
CA GLY A 602 -1.48 -3.93 16.23
C GLY A 602 -2.78 -4.58 16.69
N LEU A 603 -3.79 -4.51 15.82
CA LEU A 603 -5.11 -5.11 16.06
C LEU A 603 -5.02 -6.61 16.38
N ALA A 604 -4.12 -7.33 15.70
CA ALA A 604 -3.96 -8.77 15.86
C ALA A 604 -3.50 -9.14 17.28
N ALA A 605 -2.51 -8.43 17.85
CA ALA A 605 -2.10 -8.60 19.24
C ALA A 605 -3.28 -8.42 20.20
N SER A 606 -4.09 -7.38 20.02
CA SER A 606 -5.26 -7.13 20.89
C SER A 606 -6.31 -8.25 20.85
N LEU A 607 -6.60 -8.79 19.66
CA LEU A 607 -7.57 -9.88 19.46
C LEU A 607 -7.10 -11.20 20.08
N TRP A 608 -5.80 -11.51 19.97
CA TRP A 608 -5.21 -12.71 20.57
C TRP A 608 -5.08 -12.63 22.09
N LEU A 609 -4.78 -11.45 22.65
CA LEU A 609 -4.38 -11.30 24.05
C LEU A 609 -5.48 -10.75 24.96
N LEU A 610 -6.35 -9.85 24.47
CA LEU A 610 -7.22 -9.04 25.32
C LEU A 610 -8.70 -9.34 25.10
N THR A 611 -9.15 -9.39 23.85
CA THR A 611 -10.58 -9.30 23.52
C THR A 611 -11.39 -10.51 23.99
N SER A 612 -10.83 -11.72 23.91
CA SER A 612 -11.47 -12.94 24.45
C SER A 612 -11.71 -12.84 25.96
N ILE A 613 -10.67 -12.51 26.75
CA ILE A 613 -10.74 -12.34 28.21
C ILE A 613 -11.78 -11.29 28.57
N PHE A 614 -11.72 -10.13 27.91
CA PHE A 614 -12.63 -9.03 28.22
C PHE A 614 -14.09 -9.40 27.88
N CYS A 615 -14.34 -9.94 26.69
CA CYS A 615 -15.69 -10.22 26.22
C CYS A 615 -16.31 -11.47 26.85
N GLY A 616 -15.48 -12.47 27.15
CA GLY A 616 -15.86 -13.83 27.57
C GLY A 616 -16.07 -14.82 26.43
N HIS A 617 -15.64 -14.50 25.19
CA HIS A 617 -15.84 -15.36 24.01
C HIS A 617 -14.70 -16.36 23.83
N HIS A 618 -14.98 -17.49 23.17
CA HIS A 618 -13.97 -18.50 22.84
C HIS A 618 -13.20 -18.11 21.56
N SER A 619 -11.88 -18.01 21.65
CA SER A 619 -10.99 -17.75 20.50
C SER A 619 -10.28 -19.03 20.04
N ILE A 620 -10.55 -19.40 18.79
CA ILE A 620 -9.87 -20.45 18.05
C ILE A 620 -8.62 -19.86 17.42
N LEU A 621 -7.45 -20.24 17.93
CA LEU A 621 -6.14 -19.72 17.53
C LEU A 621 -5.52 -20.62 16.45
N VAL A 622 -5.23 -20.04 15.28
CA VAL A 622 -4.56 -20.71 14.16
C VAL A 622 -3.26 -19.95 13.88
N PRO A 623 -2.08 -20.48 14.27
CA PRO A 623 -0.80 -19.84 13.96
C PRO A 623 -0.62 -19.70 12.44
N PRO A 624 -0.20 -18.55 11.88
CA PRO A 624 -0.12 -18.38 10.43
C PRO A 624 0.77 -19.40 9.69
N GLN A 625 1.81 -19.93 10.34
CA GLN A 625 2.64 -21.02 9.83
C GLN A 625 1.86 -22.32 9.58
N VAL A 626 0.73 -22.50 10.27
CA VAL A 626 -0.22 -23.60 10.03
C VAL A 626 -1.08 -23.30 8.80
N THR A 627 -1.57 -22.07 8.66
CA THR A 627 -2.36 -21.62 7.50
C THR A 627 -1.56 -21.62 6.20
N GLU A 628 -0.24 -21.40 6.25
CA GLU A 628 0.66 -21.54 5.09
C GLU A 628 0.74 -22.99 4.56
N VAL A 629 0.61 -23.98 5.45
CA VAL A 629 0.69 -25.42 5.11
C VAL A 629 -0.69 -26.02 4.83
N ALA A 630 -1.73 -25.53 5.50
CA ALA A 630 -3.12 -25.96 5.38
C ALA A 630 -4.06 -24.74 5.27
N PRO A 631 -4.12 -24.06 4.11
CA PRO A 631 -4.91 -22.85 3.91
C PRO A 631 -6.43 -23.11 3.88
N ASP A 632 -6.85 -24.37 3.85
CA ASP A 632 -8.21 -24.88 3.97
C ASP A 632 -8.58 -25.30 5.41
N LEU A 633 -7.64 -25.22 6.37
CA LEU A 633 -7.84 -25.69 7.75
C LEU A 633 -9.10 -25.11 8.42
N TRP A 634 -9.38 -23.82 8.19
CA TRP A 634 -10.54 -23.11 8.73
C TRP A 634 -11.90 -23.55 8.13
N LEU A 635 -11.88 -24.35 7.06
CA LEU A 635 -13.04 -25.06 6.50
C LEU A 635 -13.17 -26.47 7.10
N ASN A 636 -12.05 -27.07 7.50
CA ASN A 636 -11.95 -28.43 8.03
C ASN A 636 -12.06 -28.50 9.57
N THR A 637 -11.95 -27.36 10.27
CA THR A 637 -12.27 -27.22 11.70
C THR A 637 -13.75 -27.53 11.92
N LYS A 638 -14.04 -28.64 12.61
CA LYS A 638 -15.36 -29.29 12.74
C LYS A 638 -16.53 -28.42 13.23
N GLU A 639 -16.24 -27.24 13.76
CA GLU A 639 -17.21 -26.31 14.36
C GLU A 639 -17.60 -25.16 13.38
N VAL A 640 -16.90 -25.00 12.24
CA VAL A 640 -17.03 -23.84 11.34
C VAL A 640 -17.69 -24.21 10.01
N THR A 641 -18.95 -23.81 9.82
CA THR A 641 -19.61 -23.82 8.48
C THR A 641 -19.78 -22.41 7.96
N LEU A 642 -19.55 -22.17 6.66
CA LEU A 642 -19.60 -20.80 6.10
C LEU A 642 -21.02 -20.21 6.05
N ASP A 643 -22.04 -21.06 6.06
CA ASP A 643 -23.46 -20.69 6.23
C ASP A 643 -23.70 -20.03 7.61
N SER A 644 -23.12 -20.62 8.68
CA SER A 644 -23.17 -20.07 10.04
C SER A 644 -22.26 -18.87 10.29
N LEU A 645 -21.41 -18.49 9.32
CA LEU A 645 -20.35 -17.51 9.52
C LEU A 645 -20.89 -16.08 9.54
N ARG A 646 -21.15 -15.58 10.76
CA ARG A 646 -21.74 -14.26 10.99
C ARG A 646 -20.85 -13.08 10.55
N SER A 647 -19.52 -13.23 10.58
CA SER A 647 -18.55 -12.24 10.06
C SER A 647 -17.19 -12.88 9.79
N LEU A 648 -16.48 -12.38 8.76
CA LEU A 648 -15.12 -12.73 8.36
C LEU A 648 -14.37 -11.41 8.12
N VAL A 649 -13.50 -11.01 9.05
CA VAL A 649 -12.82 -9.70 9.02
C VAL A 649 -11.43 -9.83 8.42
N ILE A 650 -11.19 -9.15 7.29
CA ILE A 650 -9.87 -9.02 6.67
C ILE A 650 -9.16 -7.83 7.31
N VAL A 651 -8.15 -8.09 8.14
CA VAL A 651 -7.27 -7.03 8.67
C VAL A 651 -6.39 -6.52 7.52
N ALA A 652 -6.47 -5.24 7.19
CA ALA A 652 -5.81 -4.66 6.02
C ALA A 652 -4.78 -3.59 6.41
N GLU A 653 -3.51 -3.83 6.09
CA GLU A 653 -2.41 -2.85 6.24
C GLU A 653 -2.35 -1.87 5.04
N GLU A 654 -2.90 -2.28 3.89
CA GLU A 654 -3.06 -1.46 2.69
C GLU A 654 -4.54 -1.19 2.39
N ARG A 655 -4.79 -0.28 1.42
CA ARG A 655 -6.11 -0.03 0.81
C ARG A 655 -6.79 -1.35 0.35
N PRO A 656 -7.98 -1.70 0.88
CA PRO A 656 -8.67 -2.94 0.55
C PRO A 656 -8.89 -3.17 -0.95
N ARG A 657 -8.57 -4.39 -1.41
CA ARG A 657 -8.59 -4.77 -2.82
C ARG A 657 -9.94 -5.38 -3.21
N VAL A 658 -10.94 -4.53 -3.48
CA VAL A 658 -12.34 -4.90 -3.78
C VAL A 658 -12.49 -6.10 -4.75
N SER A 659 -11.65 -6.17 -5.79
CA SER A 659 -11.67 -7.27 -6.76
C SER A 659 -11.24 -8.62 -6.17
N LEU A 660 -10.30 -8.63 -5.22
CA LEU A 660 -9.86 -9.83 -4.50
C LEU A 660 -10.95 -10.29 -3.53
N THR A 661 -11.53 -9.38 -2.75
CA THR A 661 -12.65 -9.68 -1.84
C THR A 661 -13.84 -10.27 -2.62
N SER A 662 -14.21 -9.66 -3.75
CA SER A 662 -15.29 -10.15 -4.62
C SER A 662 -14.99 -11.52 -5.23
N LEU A 663 -13.75 -11.78 -5.63
CA LEU A 663 -13.34 -13.09 -6.17
C LEU A 663 -13.34 -14.17 -5.09
N PHE A 664 -12.83 -13.88 -3.89
CA PHE A 664 -12.85 -14.77 -2.73
C PHE A 664 -14.29 -15.17 -2.37
N THR A 665 -15.18 -14.19 -2.20
CA THR A 665 -16.60 -14.44 -1.92
C THR A 665 -17.26 -15.26 -3.04
N LYS A 666 -16.98 -14.96 -4.31
CA LYS A 666 -17.52 -15.73 -5.44
C LYS A 666 -17.00 -17.17 -5.49
N PHE A 667 -15.75 -17.41 -5.09
CA PHE A 667 -15.15 -18.74 -5.03
C PHE A 667 -15.82 -19.61 -3.96
N PHE A 668 -16.05 -19.07 -2.77
CA PHE A 668 -16.68 -19.78 -1.64
C PHE A 668 -18.21 -19.72 -1.61
N ALA A 669 -18.86 -19.07 -2.59
CA ALA A 669 -20.32 -19.01 -2.68
C ALA A 669 -20.98 -20.40 -2.79
N GLY A 670 -20.29 -21.39 -3.38
CA GLY A 670 -20.74 -22.79 -3.43
C GLY A 670 -20.69 -23.55 -2.09
N LEU A 671 -20.15 -22.92 -1.03
CA LEU A 671 -20.17 -23.39 0.36
C LEU A 671 -21.06 -22.50 1.25
N ASN A 672 -21.97 -21.73 0.66
CA ASN A 672 -22.88 -20.79 1.32
C ASN A 672 -22.21 -19.59 2.03
N LEU A 673 -20.97 -19.21 1.67
CA LEU A 673 -20.36 -18.00 2.21
C LEU A 673 -21.13 -16.74 1.79
N SER A 674 -21.77 -16.09 2.76
CA SER A 674 -22.51 -14.83 2.52
C SER A 674 -21.56 -13.66 2.19
N PRO A 675 -21.80 -12.90 1.10
CA PRO A 675 -21.06 -11.66 0.81
C PRO A 675 -21.11 -10.63 1.94
N ARG A 676 -22.18 -10.62 2.73
CA ARG A 676 -22.36 -9.70 3.88
C ARG A 676 -21.43 -10.01 5.05
N ALA A 677 -21.01 -11.27 5.20
CA ALA A 677 -20.13 -11.67 6.29
C ALA A 677 -18.71 -11.09 6.13
N VAL A 678 -18.23 -10.95 4.88
CA VAL A 678 -16.85 -10.56 4.57
C VAL A 678 -16.66 -9.05 4.71
N SER A 679 -15.84 -8.62 5.68
CA SER A 679 -15.54 -7.22 5.96
C SER A 679 -14.03 -6.92 5.99
N THR A 680 -13.67 -5.64 6.12
CA THR A 680 -12.27 -5.20 6.23
C THR A 680 -12.09 -4.27 7.43
N SER A 681 -11.07 -4.50 8.25
CA SER A 681 -10.70 -3.61 9.36
C SER A 681 -9.40 -2.87 9.10
N PHE A 682 -9.24 -1.71 9.75
CA PHE A 682 -8.09 -0.82 9.58
C PHE A 682 -7.65 -0.20 10.93
N GLY A 683 -6.35 0.00 11.11
CA GLY A 683 -5.73 0.60 12.29
C GLY A 683 -4.25 0.92 12.05
N CYS A 684 -3.63 1.69 12.94
CA CYS A 684 -2.22 2.09 12.83
C CYS A 684 -1.56 2.39 14.18
N ARG A 685 -0.27 2.74 14.19
CA ARG A 685 0.50 3.10 15.41
C ARG A 685 -0.10 4.19 16.31
N ALA A 686 -1.03 5.00 15.79
CA ALA A 686 -1.69 6.09 16.53
C ALA A 686 -3.05 5.66 17.13
N ASN A 687 -3.69 4.63 16.57
CA ASN A 687 -4.89 3.99 17.09
C ASN A 687 -5.01 2.59 16.47
N LEU A 688 -4.97 1.56 17.31
CA LEU A 688 -4.85 0.16 16.86
C LEU A 688 -6.10 -0.39 16.14
N ALA A 689 -7.25 0.29 16.20
CA ALA A 689 -8.52 -0.21 15.67
C ALA A 689 -9.44 0.91 15.16
N MET A 690 -8.89 1.82 14.33
CA MET A 690 -9.59 2.97 13.76
C MET A 690 -10.95 2.61 13.13
N CYS A 691 -11.02 1.49 12.42
CA CYS A 691 -12.21 1.02 11.73
C CYS A 691 -12.37 -0.49 11.90
N LEU A 692 -13.54 -0.91 12.40
CA LEU A 692 -13.93 -2.30 12.61
C LEU A 692 -15.44 -2.43 12.35
N GLN A 693 -15.91 -3.55 11.77
CA GLN A 693 -17.31 -3.77 11.42
C GLN A 693 -17.79 -5.11 11.97
N GLY A 694 -18.87 -5.11 12.76
CA GLY A 694 -19.58 -6.32 13.20
C GLY A 694 -20.72 -6.71 12.28
N ALA A 695 -21.30 -7.87 12.53
CA ALA A 695 -22.30 -8.49 11.66
C ALA A 695 -23.62 -7.70 11.49
N SER A 696 -24.08 -7.03 12.54
CA SER A 696 -25.27 -6.16 12.49
C SER A 696 -25.00 -4.79 11.84
N SER A 697 -23.80 -4.57 11.28
CA SER A 697 -23.55 -3.43 10.39
C SER A 697 -24.47 -3.48 9.16
N PRO A 698 -24.77 -2.33 8.53
CA PRO A 698 -25.31 -2.32 7.17
C PRO A 698 -24.33 -2.97 6.19
N ASP A 699 -24.84 -3.43 5.04
CA ASP A 699 -24.01 -4.04 4.01
C ASP A 699 -22.91 -3.08 3.53
N ILE A 700 -21.69 -3.58 3.36
CA ILE A 700 -20.50 -2.77 3.11
C ILE A 700 -20.61 -2.06 1.78
N THR A 701 -20.58 -0.73 1.81
CA THR A 701 -20.70 0.04 0.57
C THR A 701 -19.36 0.09 -0.17
N THR A 702 -19.35 -0.34 -1.44
CA THR A 702 -18.27 0.02 -2.36
C THR A 702 -18.58 1.37 -2.98
N VAL A 703 -17.78 2.38 -2.68
CA VAL A 703 -17.90 3.70 -3.32
C VAL A 703 -17.01 3.75 -4.55
N TYR A 704 -17.57 4.32 -5.63
CA TYR A 704 -16.81 4.69 -6.81
C TYR A 704 -16.46 6.16 -6.64
N VAL A 705 -15.19 6.48 -6.48
CA VAL A 705 -14.71 7.86 -6.29
C VAL A 705 -13.84 8.26 -7.47
N ASP A 706 -14.00 9.49 -7.95
CA ASP A 706 -13.20 10.02 -9.03
C ASP A 706 -11.71 10.11 -8.63
N ARG A 707 -10.83 9.42 -9.37
CA ARG A 707 -9.37 9.48 -9.18
C ARG A 707 -8.81 10.86 -9.42
N VAL A 708 -9.47 11.70 -10.23
CA VAL A 708 -9.03 13.08 -10.43
C VAL A 708 -9.31 13.86 -9.17
N SER A 709 -10.56 13.92 -8.74
CA SER A 709 -10.95 14.53 -7.46
C SER A 709 -10.06 14.03 -6.30
N LEU A 710 -9.82 12.72 -6.18
CA LEU A 710 -8.95 12.15 -5.12
C LEU A 710 -7.49 12.59 -5.17
N ARG A 711 -6.95 12.90 -6.34
CA ARG A 711 -5.59 13.49 -6.45
C ARG A 711 -5.60 14.96 -6.06
N ASN A 712 -6.72 15.62 -6.29
CA ASN A 712 -6.93 17.06 -6.11
C ASN A 712 -7.33 17.42 -4.67
N ASP A 713 -6.95 16.59 -3.68
CA ASP A 713 -7.43 16.58 -2.29
C ASP A 713 -8.96 16.71 -2.15
N ARG A 714 -9.71 16.18 -3.11
CA ARG A 714 -11.17 16.22 -3.17
C ARG A 714 -11.82 14.85 -3.30
N VAL A 715 -13.11 14.80 -3.04
CA VAL A 715 -13.92 13.59 -3.02
C VAL A 715 -15.15 13.86 -3.86
N ASN A 716 -15.30 13.09 -4.93
CA ASN A 716 -16.49 13.13 -5.75
C ASN A 716 -16.97 11.69 -5.96
N LEU A 717 -18.20 11.42 -5.53
CA LEU A 717 -18.83 10.10 -5.66
C LEU A 717 -19.37 9.96 -7.08
N LEU A 718 -18.87 8.95 -7.79
CA LEU A 718 -19.30 8.55 -9.12
C LEU A 718 -20.20 7.31 -9.07
N GLU A 719 -20.80 6.97 -10.20
CA GLU A 719 -21.55 5.74 -10.36
C GLU A 719 -20.64 4.54 -10.68
N LYS A 720 -21.21 3.33 -10.55
CA LYS A 720 -20.53 2.07 -10.83
C LYS A 720 -20.21 1.97 -12.32
N GLY A 721 -18.94 2.13 -12.67
CA GLY A 721 -18.45 2.03 -14.05
C GLY A 721 -18.19 3.38 -14.72
N SER A 722 -18.37 4.52 -14.04
CA SER A 722 -17.97 5.82 -14.57
C SER A 722 -16.45 5.86 -14.88
N PRO A 723 -16.02 6.50 -15.99
CA PRO A 723 -14.59 6.74 -16.25
C PRO A 723 -14.01 7.63 -15.14
N ASN A 724 -12.75 7.40 -14.72
CA ASN A 724 -12.21 8.03 -13.51
C ASN A 724 -12.63 7.34 -12.19
N SER A 725 -13.55 6.36 -12.17
CA SER A 725 -13.84 5.66 -10.92
C SER A 725 -12.65 4.84 -10.38
N LEU A 726 -12.23 5.12 -9.15
CA LEU A 726 -11.56 4.19 -8.25
C LEU A 726 -12.64 3.53 -7.40
N CYS A 727 -12.73 2.21 -7.46
CA CYS A 727 -13.55 1.48 -6.50
C CYS A 727 -12.79 1.40 -5.17
N LEU A 728 -13.38 1.95 -4.11
CA LEU A 728 -12.96 1.79 -2.72
C LEU A 728 -14.01 0.97 -1.96
N MET A 729 -13.55 0.25 -0.93
CA MET A 729 -14.41 -0.38 0.06
C MET A 729 -14.53 0.54 1.28
N GLU A 730 -15.72 0.64 1.87
CA GLU A 730 -15.93 1.27 3.17
C GLU A 730 -15.28 0.41 4.28
N SER A 731 -14.19 0.89 4.90
CA SER A 731 -13.54 0.19 6.02
C SER A 731 -14.29 0.32 7.35
N GLY A 732 -15.18 1.31 7.49
CA GLY A 732 -15.90 1.59 8.73
C GLY A 732 -16.51 2.99 8.76
N LYS A 733 -17.24 3.32 9.84
CA LYS A 733 -17.91 4.60 10.03
C LYS A 733 -17.24 5.44 11.11
N THR A 734 -16.94 6.69 10.78
CA THR A 734 -16.37 7.70 11.69
C THR A 734 -17.06 9.05 11.46
N PHE A 735 -16.92 9.97 12.42
CA PHE A 735 -17.36 11.35 12.27
C PHE A 735 -16.19 12.22 11.79
N GLY A 736 -16.46 13.19 10.91
CA GLY A 736 -15.43 14.05 10.32
C GLY A 736 -15.89 15.51 10.21
N GLN A 737 -14.94 16.43 10.33
CA GLN A 737 -15.18 17.89 10.24
C GLN A 737 -14.81 18.49 8.87
N CYS A 738 -14.05 17.77 8.03
CA CYS A 738 -13.84 18.15 6.64
C CYS A 738 -15.17 18.17 5.87
N ALA A 739 -15.29 19.05 4.88
CA ALA A 739 -16.45 19.07 3.99
C ALA A 739 -16.53 17.77 3.16
N ASP A 740 -17.73 17.31 2.83
CA ASP A 740 -18.01 16.01 2.18
C ASP A 740 -17.30 15.80 0.83
N SER A 741 -16.80 16.88 0.24
CA SER A 741 -16.08 16.94 -1.04
C SER A 741 -14.56 17.01 -0.91
N HIS A 742 -13.98 16.84 0.28
CA HIS A 742 -12.53 16.98 0.52
C HIS A 742 -11.90 15.71 1.12
N LEU A 743 -10.69 15.40 0.64
CA LEU A 743 -9.81 14.39 1.23
C LEU A 743 -9.00 15.06 2.35
N GLY A 744 -8.82 14.38 3.48
CA GLY A 744 -8.07 14.91 4.61
C GLY A 744 -7.29 13.84 5.36
N GLU A 745 -6.36 14.25 6.22
CA GLU A 745 -5.74 13.33 7.17
C GLU A 745 -6.77 12.87 8.20
N ILE A 746 -6.89 11.55 8.40
CA ILE A 746 -7.77 10.99 9.41
C ILE A 746 -7.17 11.28 10.79
N TRP A 747 -7.84 12.14 11.56
CA TRP A 747 -7.51 12.45 12.95
C TRP A 747 -8.50 11.71 13.86
N VAL A 748 -8.01 10.92 14.82
CA VAL A 748 -8.86 10.10 15.68
C VAL A 748 -8.81 10.62 17.12
N SER A 749 -9.97 10.82 17.75
CA SER A 749 -10.07 11.16 19.17
C SER A 749 -10.92 10.13 19.89
N SER A 750 -10.24 9.14 20.50
CA SER A 750 -10.87 8.03 21.22
C SER A 750 -10.10 7.72 22.52
N PRO A 751 -10.74 7.09 23.53
CA PRO A 751 -10.06 6.66 24.74
C PRO A 751 -9.09 5.47 24.55
N HIS A 752 -8.93 4.96 23.33
CA HIS A 752 -7.98 3.89 22.99
C HIS A 752 -6.95 4.32 21.93
N ASN A 753 -6.74 5.62 21.77
CA ASN A 753 -5.57 6.15 21.08
C ASN A 753 -4.29 5.72 21.82
N SER A 754 -3.20 5.59 21.07
CA SER A 754 -1.86 5.37 21.63
C SER A 754 -1.44 6.53 22.53
N THR A 755 -0.73 6.26 23.64
CA THR A 755 -0.38 7.31 24.62
C THR A 755 1.00 7.93 24.40
N ARG A 756 1.96 7.15 23.87
CA ARG A 756 3.32 7.62 23.56
C ARG A 756 3.91 6.87 22.36
N LEU A 757 4.84 7.50 21.63
CA LEU A 757 5.71 6.85 20.65
C LEU A 757 7.14 6.71 21.18
N LEU A 758 7.82 5.63 20.79
CA LEU A 758 9.22 5.33 21.10
C LEU A 758 10.01 5.15 19.80
N GLY A 759 11.14 5.85 19.67
CA GLY A 759 11.94 5.90 18.43
C GLY A 759 11.60 7.11 17.55
N PRO A 760 11.85 7.06 16.22
CA PRO A 760 12.18 5.88 15.43
C PRO A 760 13.61 5.37 15.66
N PHE A 761 13.74 4.05 15.68
CA PHE A 761 15.03 3.35 15.72
C PHE A 761 15.40 2.91 14.29
N ASN A 762 16.63 3.15 13.86
CA ASN A 762 17.09 2.75 12.53
C ASN A 762 17.68 1.33 12.56
N VAL A 763 17.23 0.46 11.64
CA VAL A 763 17.68 -0.95 11.54
C VAL A 763 18.81 -1.12 10.52
N SER A 764 19.10 -0.11 9.69
CA SER A 764 20.03 -0.23 8.54
C SER A 764 21.52 0.04 8.85
N SER A 765 21.90 0.29 10.10
CA SER A 765 23.29 0.60 10.48
C SER A 765 24.19 -0.64 10.49
N SER A 766 24.72 -1.02 9.33
CA SER A 766 25.70 -2.11 9.16
C SER A 766 27.12 -1.72 9.58
N GLY A 767 27.28 -1.10 10.75
CA GLY A 767 28.58 -0.73 11.33
C GLY A 767 28.88 -1.54 12.59
N ASP A 768 30.16 -1.76 12.90
CA ASP A 768 30.62 -2.66 13.98
C ASP A 768 30.19 -2.28 15.41
N SER A 769 29.62 -1.09 15.62
CA SER A 769 29.04 -0.67 16.90
C SER A 769 27.69 -1.35 17.18
N LEU A 770 27.75 -2.67 17.42
CA LEU A 770 26.62 -3.53 17.84
C LEU A 770 26.22 -3.28 19.32
N ASP A 771 26.39 -2.05 19.80
CA ASP A 771 26.01 -1.60 21.14
C ASP A 771 24.50 -1.31 21.22
N ARG A 772 24.04 -0.68 22.30
CA ARG A 772 22.66 -0.14 22.32
C ARG A 772 22.48 0.79 21.11
N PRO A 773 21.31 0.78 20.43
CA PRO A 773 21.02 1.81 19.45
C PRO A 773 21.21 3.17 20.13
N THR A 774 22.12 3.99 19.56
CA THR A 774 22.54 5.27 20.13
C THR A 774 21.33 6.17 20.39
N ASP A 775 21.43 7.03 21.41
CA ASP A 775 20.34 7.78 22.02
C ASP A 775 19.27 8.28 21.02
N PRO A 776 17.97 8.16 21.37
CA PRO A 776 16.86 8.35 20.44
C PRO A 776 17.00 9.67 19.68
N VAL A 777 17.02 9.57 18.34
CA VAL A 777 17.45 10.62 17.41
C VAL A 777 16.64 11.90 17.61
N LEU A 778 17.18 12.79 18.45
CA LEU A 778 16.52 13.95 19.04
C LEU A 778 15.18 13.59 19.70
N ALA A 779 15.24 13.36 21.01
CA ALA A 779 14.11 13.04 21.87
C ALA A 779 12.81 13.78 21.51
N VAL A 780 11.69 13.05 21.51
CA VAL A 780 10.35 13.63 21.53
C VAL A 780 10.23 14.45 22.81
N ASN A 781 10.49 15.75 22.68
CA ASN A 781 10.46 16.71 23.78
C ASN A 781 9.03 16.70 24.34
N GLU A 782 8.86 16.41 25.63
CA GLU A 782 7.52 16.24 26.23
C GLU A 782 6.68 17.54 26.20
N ASN A 783 7.32 18.66 25.90
CA ASN A 783 6.72 19.98 25.65
C ASN A 783 6.85 20.45 24.18
N ALA A 784 7.06 19.54 23.22
CA ALA A 784 7.11 19.90 21.79
C ALA A 784 5.72 20.33 21.28
N PRO A 785 5.57 21.50 20.64
CA PRO A 785 4.26 22.00 20.15
C PRO A 785 3.72 21.25 18.91
N ASN A 786 4.23 20.06 18.60
CA ASN A 786 3.92 19.26 17.41
C ASN A 786 3.87 17.75 17.69
N ASP A 787 3.49 17.31 18.90
CA ASP A 787 3.25 15.89 19.19
C ASP A 787 2.11 15.33 18.31
N PRO A 788 2.36 14.33 17.44
CA PRO A 788 1.34 13.76 16.57
C PRO A 788 0.24 13.01 17.32
N LEU A 789 0.47 12.53 18.56
CA LEU A 789 -0.58 11.86 19.35
C LEU A 789 -1.48 12.84 20.12
N ARG A 790 -1.04 14.09 20.29
CA ARG A 790 -1.72 15.11 21.12
C ARG A 790 -2.09 16.39 20.35
N ALA A 791 -2.39 16.25 19.05
CA ALA A 791 -2.83 17.36 18.23
C ALA A 791 -4.19 17.91 18.70
N ARG A 792 -4.41 19.20 18.43
CA ARG A 792 -5.65 19.94 18.70
C ARG A 792 -6.00 20.77 17.46
N PHE A 793 -7.27 21.11 17.27
CA PHE A 793 -7.62 22.10 16.26
C PHE A 793 -7.28 23.52 16.72
N VAL A 794 -7.04 24.41 15.76
CA VAL A 794 -6.78 25.84 16.01
C VAL A 794 -8.08 26.63 16.16
N THR A 795 -9.20 26.07 15.65
CA THR A 795 -10.54 26.64 15.68
C THR A 795 -11.58 25.52 15.85
N GLY A 796 -12.77 25.85 16.36
CA GLY A 796 -13.80 24.86 16.67
C GLY A 796 -13.56 24.18 18.03
N ASP A 797 -13.55 22.85 18.07
CA ASP A 797 -13.25 22.07 19.27
C ASP A 797 -11.73 22.06 19.53
N THR A 798 -11.25 23.10 20.20
CA THR A 798 -9.84 23.28 20.61
C THR A 798 -9.46 22.47 21.84
N ASP A 799 -10.44 22.05 22.63
CA ASP A 799 -10.26 21.42 23.94
C ASP A 799 -10.05 19.91 23.83
N ARG A 800 -10.61 19.28 22.79
CA ARG A 800 -10.43 17.87 22.50
C ARG A 800 -9.09 17.56 21.83
N VAL A 801 -8.51 16.43 22.24
CA VAL A 801 -7.21 15.95 21.77
C VAL A 801 -7.39 14.85 20.72
N TYR A 802 -6.59 14.90 19.65
CA TYR A 802 -6.65 14.02 18.49
C TYR A 802 -5.26 13.41 18.21
N ALA A 803 -5.24 12.12 17.86
CA ALA A 803 -4.06 11.46 17.33
C ALA A 803 -4.08 11.51 15.80
N ARG A 804 -3.00 12.02 15.22
CA ARG A 804 -2.74 12.13 13.77
C ARG A 804 -2.27 10.78 13.23
N THR A 805 -3.05 10.20 12.33
CA THR A 805 -2.79 8.83 11.86
C THR A 805 -1.82 8.76 10.68
N SER A 806 -1.56 9.90 10.01
CA SER A 806 -0.85 9.99 8.72
C SER A 806 -1.50 9.26 7.55
N PHE A 807 -2.76 8.81 7.68
CA PHE A 807 -3.55 8.24 6.58
C PHE A 807 -4.53 9.26 6.04
N LEU A 808 -4.66 9.31 4.70
CA LEU A 808 -5.66 10.12 4.01
C LEU A 808 -6.99 9.36 3.87
N GLY A 809 -8.10 10.07 4.07
CA GLY A 809 -9.44 9.51 3.93
C GLY A 809 -10.51 10.59 3.94
N PHE A 810 -11.78 10.15 3.92
CA PHE A 810 -12.94 11.02 3.91
C PHE A 810 -14.15 10.34 4.55
N VAL A 811 -15.11 11.13 5.02
CA VAL A 811 -16.37 10.63 5.59
C VAL A 811 -17.49 10.84 4.58
N ARG A 812 -18.14 9.75 4.17
CA ARG A 812 -19.36 9.81 3.36
C ARG A 812 -20.56 10.04 4.29
N ARG A 813 -21.02 11.28 4.43
CA ARG A 813 -22.31 11.55 5.11
C ARG A 813 -23.44 10.80 4.42
N THR A 814 -24.29 10.16 5.22
CA THR A 814 -25.56 9.54 4.79
C THR A 814 -26.79 10.25 5.35
N ALA A 815 -26.58 11.31 6.13
CA ALA A 815 -27.58 12.31 6.55
C ALA A 815 -26.83 13.60 6.94
N LEU A 816 -27.51 14.75 6.95
CA LEU A 816 -26.95 16.01 7.45
C LEU A 816 -27.01 16.06 8.97
N THR A 817 -25.85 16.18 9.61
CA THR A 817 -25.73 16.52 11.04
C THR A 817 -25.11 17.91 11.15
N GLN A 818 -25.71 18.80 11.94
CA GLN A 818 -25.15 20.12 12.21
C GLN A 818 -24.05 20.05 13.28
N SER A 819 -23.35 21.17 13.48
CA SER A 819 -22.15 21.27 14.33
C SER A 819 -22.39 21.06 15.83
N ASP A 820 -23.64 20.92 16.25
CA ASP A 820 -24.10 20.61 17.61
C ASP A 820 -24.44 19.11 17.80
N GLY A 821 -24.45 18.31 16.74
CA GLY A 821 -24.88 16.91 16.75
C GLY A 821 -26.36 16.69 16.38
N GLY A 822 -27.13 17.73 16.08
CA GLY A 822 -28.52 17.63 15.62
C GLY A 822 -28.63 17.10 14.18
N ILE A 823 -29.52 16.13 13.96
CA ILE A 823 -29.90 15.68 12.60
C ILE A 823 -30.83 16.73 11.98
N ALA A 824 -30.47 17.26 10.81
CA ALA A 824 -31.27 18.22 10.07
C ALA A 824 -32.10 17.54 8.96
N TYR A 825 -33.37 17.92 8.86
CA TYR A 825 -34.32 17.46 7.83
C TYR A 825 -34.64 18.58 6.85
N HIS A 826 -34.59 18.28 5.54
CA HIS A 826 -35.15 19.13 4.48
C HIS A 826 -35.28 18.44 3.12
#